data_AF-A0A3C0RDA2-F1
#
_entry.id   AF-A0A3C0RDA2-F1
#
_cell.length_a   1.000
_cell.length_b   1.000
_cell.length_c   1.000
_cell.angle_alpha   90.00
_cell.angle_beta   90.00
_cell.angle_gamma   90.00
#
_symmetry.space_group_name_H-M   'P 1'
#
loop_
_entity.id
_entity.type
_entity.pdbx_description
1 polymer ?
#
loop_
_entity_poly.entity_id
_entity_poly.type
_entity_poly.pdbx_seq_one_letter_code
_entity_poly.pdbx_strand_id
1 'polypeptide(L)'
;MRKLIFGLLLFSPVALIAQERTNKQVLQSLSQSLNQQYKNDSTELSLLVRQKKAVQRFKVENGSTAQLTGIAPNKLPIYTVVDNNTTAAATTSTQTLWQGGSTGLGLTGGTQALTGKLGIWDGGRVFFDHVEFQGKGGLQLDNPAANDDHATHVAGTMIAKGVSTVARGMAYGNRGLIAYDFNNDAAEMAAQAGSLLLSNHSYGTVAGWRVNTSANNRWEFWGEPGATEDYNFGFYDTRSRFWDSITYAAPFYLPVKSSGNNRSQNGPPEGNPYWRRNAAGTWDSIPARPAGISSNDGYDIIPTYGNAKNILTIGAVQGIASGYRQATDVLISSFSSWGPTDDGRIKPDLVGMGVSLTSPVFGGNINNLAAYGILSGTSMSTPNVTGSLLLLQELYHRQTEGNFMRAATLKGVAIHTASEAGTAEGPDYVYGWGLLNAERAANVVRNHQNNHRMIEANLQQGRDTSITVIASGKGPLVVTLSWTDPPGAVNFNDRYNNRTPKLINDLDVRVTSGSNTFMPWILDPANPAASATRGDNIRDNIEKIEILNAVAGQSYTIRISHKGSLTNNAQAYSLIVSGINGIAYCASAPSSNADTRINNVSFGNINNTPSAGCTTYSDYTGLTASIRPGQSLPISITPGTCGVDKEKIIRVFIDWNGDGDFADANEVVATSAVIAGSTAFTTNVQVPASIASGLRTRMRVIVAETNNASTINACGTYTGGGETQDYSIQIVANTTDLALEDIQEPITNDCNKEAQYVSLRARNLGESIIQGTDIVYTTEVRQGANLIQTLRDTIRHFVAKGDVMILPHSQAFQANAGSYQFISAITINGDQNSGNNTLTVSKNYSNGLSATVTNIQAQVCNNSSVSFRASISPASALLWYTQQTGGAPIGGGTAALASATVPGNRTFYIGINDFKGNIGINNKEHFSSGGGYNQFSPGVR
;
A
#
# COMPACT_ATOMS: atom_id res chain seq x y z
N MET A 1 90.63 -16.17 -15.74
CA MET A 1 90.22 -17.49 -16.25
C MET A 1 88.70 -17.52 -16.32
N ARG A 2 88.19 -17.67 -17.56
CA ARG A 2 86.83 -18.02 -18.02
C ARG A 2 85.61 -17.28 -17.42
N LYS A 3 84.74 -16.60 -18.18
CA LYS A 3 84.70 -16.00 -19.53
C LYS A 3 83.26 -15.41 -19.66
N LEU A 4 83.14 -14.11 -19.98
CA LEU A 4 82.16 -13.45 -20.90
C LEU A 4 80.64 -13.50 -20.55
N ILE A 5 79.77 -12.50 -20.76
CA ILE A 5 79.69 -11.26 -21.61
C ILE A 5 78.50 -10.42 -21.06
N PHE A 6 78.62 -9.09 -20.86
CA PHE A 6 78.01 -7.98 -21.64
C PHE A 6 76.46 -8.06 -21.83
N GLY A 7 75.63 -7.03 -21.69
CA GLY A 7 75.76 -5.58 -21.51
C GLY A 7 74.43 -4.88 -21.88
N LEU A 8 74.17 -3.73 -21.26
CA LEU A 8 73.40 -2.53 -21.66
C LEU A 8 72.11 -2.58 -22.55
N LEU A 9 71.10 -1.86 -22.01
CA LEU A 9 70.19 -0.84 -22.61
C LEU A 9 68.93 -1.22 -23.45
N LEU A 10 67.80 -0.74 -22.90
CA LEU A 10 66.62 -0.08 -23.50
C LEU A 10 66.14 -0.47 -24.90
N PHE A 11 64.88 -0.94 -25.00
CA PHE A 11 63.72 -0.24 -25.60
C PHE A 11 62.43 -1.08 -25.39
N SER A 12 61.30 -0.42 -25.09
CA SER A 12 59.93 -0.99 -25.16
C SER A 12 59.48 -1.05 -26.65
N PRO A 13 58.45 -1.82 -27.10
CA PRO A 13 57.07 -1.72 -26.57
C PRO A 13 56.10 -2.95 -26.71
N VAL A 14 54.94 -2.82 -26.04
CA VAL A 14 53.60 -3.44 -26.24
C VAL A 14 53.35 -4.97 -26.06
N ALA A 15 52.35 -5.25 -25.21
CA ALA A 15 51.32 -6.30 -25.22
C ALA A 15 51.53 -7.72 -24.60
N LEU A 16 50.62 -7.97 -23.64
CA LEU A 16 49.69 -9.11 -23.50
C LEU A 16 50.00 -10.29 -22.54
N ILE A 17 48.95 -10.59 -21.73
CA ILE A 17 48.57 -11.82 -20.97
C ILE A 17 49.15 -11.90 -19.53
N ALA A 18 48.42 -11.54 -18.46
CA ALA A 18 47.20 -12.11 -17.81
C ALA A 18 47.54 -13.22 -16.77
N GLN A 19 47.30 -12.95 -15.46
CA GLN A 19 46.20 -13.41 -14.56
C GLN A 19 46.46 -14.82 -13.96
N GLU A 20 46.10 -15.20 -12.73
CA GLU A 20 44.76 -15.27 -12.12
C GLU A 20 44.84 -15.54 -10.58
N ARG A 21 44.15 -14.76 -9.71
CA ARG A 21 43.29 -15.26 -8.59
C ARG A 21 42.97 -14.20 -7.52
N THR A 22 41.70 -14.21 -7.11
CA THR A 22 41.10 -13.53 -5.94
C THR A 22 41.77 -13.92 -4.63
N ASN A 23 42.12 -12.93 -3.79
CA ASN A 23 42.55 -13.18 -2.41
C ASN A 23 41.34 -13.46 -1.51
N LYS A 24 40.88 -14.72 -1.54
CA LYS A 24 39.73 -15.22 -0.79
C LYS A 24 39.87 -15.07 0.73
N GLN A 25 41.08 -14.97 1.29
CA GLN A 25 41.29 -14.88 2.74
C GLN A 25 40.88 -13.52 3.32
N VAL A 26 41.06 -12.43 2.58
CA VAL A 26 40.66 -11.07 3.02
C VAL A 26 39.14 -10.92 2.97
N LEU A 27 38.51 -11.38 1.89
CA LEU A 27 37.05 -11.46 1.78
C LEU A 27 36.44 -12.42 2.82
N GLN A 28 37.14 -13.51 3.16
CA GLN A 28 36.77 -14.39 4.27
C GLN A 28 36.95 -13.71 5.64
N SER A 29 37.93 -12.84 5.85
CA SER A 29 38.13 -12.13 7.13
C SER A 29 37.11 -11.00 7.39
N LEU A 30 36.71 -10.28 6.33
CA LEU A 30 35.63 -9.29 6.38
C LEU A 30 34.26 -9.98 6.52
N SER A 31 34.05 -11.04 5.74
CA SER A 31 32.92 -11.96 5.96
C SER A 31 32.96 -12.51 7.38
N GLN A 32 34.10 -12.92 7.92
CA GLN A 32 34.23 -13.40 9.30
C GLN A 32 34.02 -12.29 10.33
N SER A 33 34.33 -11.02 10.08
CA SER A 33 34.07 -9.89 10.98
C SER A 33 32.59 -9.53 11.03
N LEU A 34 31.92 -9.45 9.88
CA LEU A 34 30.47 -9.24 9.79
C LEU A 34 29.72 -10.48 10.28
N ASN A 35 30.25 -11.67 10.04
CA ASN A 35 29.77 -12.93 10.58
C ASN A 35 30.17 -13.08 12.06
N GLN A 36 31.17 -12.36 12.59
CA GLN A 36 31.53 -12.33 14.01
C GLN A 36 30.67 -11.33 14.75
N GLN A 37 30.29 -10.23 14.13
CA GLN A 37 29.30 -9.29 14.66
C GLN A 37 27.91 -9.93 14.64
N TYR A 38 27.51 -10.52 13.51
CA TYR A 38 26.35 -11.40 13.43
C TYR A 38 26.45 -12.60 14.38
N LYS A 39 27.64 -13.19 14.63
CA LYS A 39 27.82 -14.25 15.65
C LYS A 39 27.86 -13.71 17.07
N ASN A 40 28.27 -12.49 17.35
CA ASN A 40 28.26 -11.88 18.67
C ASN A 40 26.82 -11.53 19.02
N ASP A 41 26.10 -10.90 18.09
CA ASP A 41 24.67 -10.65 18.17
C ASP A 41 23.91 -11.98 18.20
N SER A 42 24.27 -12.97 17.37
CA SER A 42 23.70 -14.32 17.41
C SER A 42 24.10 -15.09 18.66
N THR A 43 25.25 -14.85 19.29
CA THR A 43 25.66 -15.47 20.57
C THR A 43 24.93 -14.81 21.72
N GLU A 44 24.70 -13.50 21.70
CA GLU A 44 23.88 -12.76 22.66
C GLU A 44 22.40 -13.15 22.52
N LEU A 45 21.89 -13.29 21.29
CA LEU A 45 20.59 -13.89 20.96
C LEU A 45 20.52 -15.37 21.38
N SER A 46 21.58 -16.16 21.15
CA SER A 46 21.67 -17.56 21.58
C SER A 46 21.78 -17.67 23.09
N LEU A 47 22.37 -16.70 23.78
CA LEU A 47 22.42 -16.60 25.24
C LEU A 47 21.05 -16.21 25.78
N LEU A 48 20.32 -15.28 25.15
CA LEU A 48 18.93 -14.99 25.48
C LEU A 48 18.04 -16.22 25.25
N VAL A 49 18.24 -16.98 24.18
CA VAL A 49 17.51 -18.24 23.90
C VAL A 49 17.92 -19.36 24.86
N ARG A 50 19.22 -19.54 25.18
CA ARG A 50 19.74 -20.52 26.15
C ARG A 50 19.39 -20.18 27.61
N GLN A 51 19.29 -18.89 27.95
CA GLN A 51 18.81 -18.38 29.24
C GLN A 51 17.26 -18.27 29.30
N LYS A 52 16.55 -18.70 28.25
CA LYS A 52 15.07 -18.65 28.11
C LYS A 52 14.44 -17.25 28.20
N LYS A 53 15.20 -16.19 27.90
CA LYS A 53 14.74 -14.79 27.82
C LYS A 53 14.22 -14.40 26.43
N ALA A 54 14.38 -15.24 25.41
CA ALA A 54 13.85 -15.07 24.06
C ALA A 54 13.58 -16.43 23.38
N VAL A 55 12.66 -16.50 22.42
CA VAL A 55 12.40 -17.67 21.55
C VAL A 55 13.00 -17.43 20.17
N GLN A 56 13.54 -18.44 19.50
CA GLN A 56 14.24 -18.19 18.22
C GLN A 56 13.28 -17.92 17.04
N ARG A 57 12.14 -18.60 17.05
CA ARG A 57 11.02 -18.40 16.13
C ARG A 57 9.75 -18.72 16.89
N PHE A 58 8.69 -18.00 16.61
CA PHE A 58 7.34 -18.39 17.03
C PHE A 58 6.35 -18.08 15.93
N LYS A 59 5.23 -18.80 15.90
CA LYS A 59 4.13 -18.43 15.02
C LYS A 59 3.34 -17.33 15.70
N VAL A 60 3.14 -16.23 14.98
CA VAL A 60 2.13 -15.25 15.37
C VAL A 60 0.76 -15.77 14.96
N GLU A 61 -0.27 -15.22 15.57
CA GLU A 61 -1.66 -15.70 15.53
C GLU A 61 -2.23 -15.86 14.11
N ASN A 62 -1.71 -15.13 13.12
CA ASN A 62 -2.08 -15.25 11.71
C ASN A 62 -1.34 -16.36 10.93
N GLY A 63 -0.60 -17.23 11.62
CA GLY A 63 0.17 -18.33 11.02
C GLY A 63 1.53 -17.92 10.46
N SER A 64 1.85 -16.62 10.41
CA SER A 64 3.15 -16.12 9.97
C SER A 64 4.23 -16.45 10.99
N THR A 65 5.45 -16.69 10.52
CA THR A 65 6.57 -16.98 11.42
C THR A 65 7.20 -15.66 11.83
N ALA A 66 7.10 -15.30 13.11
CA ALA A 66 7.91 -14.26 13.71
C ALA A 66 9.28 -14.85 14.07
N GLN A 67 10.33 -14.31 13.46
CA GLN A 67 11.70 -14.71 13.74
C GLN A 67 12.34 -13.69 14.66
N LEU A 68 13.11 -14.17 15.63
CA LEU A 68 13.97 -13.31 16.44
C LEU A 68 15.09 -12.77 15.56
N THR A 69 15.08 -11.47 15.30
CA THR A 69 15.94 -10.80 14.31
C THR A 69 16.93 -9.81 14.91
N GLY A 70 16.73 -9.39 16.17
CA GLY A 70 17.65 -8.45 16.80
C GLY A 70 17.44 -8.24 18.29
N ILE A 71 18.23 -7.33 18.85
CA ILE A 71 18.17 -6.86 20.23
C ILE A 71 18.12 -5.33 20.16
N ALA A 72 17.09 -4.72 20.75
CA ALA A 72 16.93 -3.27 20.82
C ALA A 72 18.04 -2.61 21.69
N PRO A 73 18.27 -1.30 21.59
CA PRO A 73 19.28 -0.59 22.41
C PRO A 73 19.10 -0.79 23.92
N ASN A 74 17.87 -1.05 24.37
CA ASN A 74 17.52 -1.37 25.76
C ASN A 74 17.64 -2.86 26.11
N LYS A 75 18.31 -3.65 25.26
CA LYS A 75 18.57 -5.09 25.43
C LYS A 75 17.34 -6.01 25.35
N LEU A 76 16.21 -5.54 24.81
CA LEU A 76 15.03 -6.37 24.57
C LEU A 76 15.08 -7.11 23.22
N PRO A 77 14.56 -8.35 23.12
CA PRO A 77 14.51 -9.10 21.87
C PRO A 77 13.50 -8.48 20.88
N ILE A 78 13.94 -8.28 19.64
CA ILE A 78 13.13 -7.81 18.51
C ILE A 78 12.75 -9.00 17.65
N TYR A 79 11.45 -9.11 17.37
CA TYR A 79 10.89 -10.15 16.51
C TYR A 79 10.27 -9.53 15.27
N THR A 80 10.57 -10.11 14.12
CA THR A 80 10.05 -9.65 12.82
C THR A 80 9.29 -10.80 12.16
N VAL A 81 8.08 -10.54 11.71
CA VAL A 81 7.34 -11.46 10.84
C VAL A 81 8.04 -11.48 9.49
N VAL A 82 8.39 -12.66 8.97
CA VAL A 82 9.10 -12.77 7.69
C VAL A 82 8.12 -12.51 6.55
N ASP A 83 8.28 -11.38 5.87
CA ASP A 83 7.45 -11.04 4.71
C ASP A 83 7.98 -11.69 3.41
N ASN A 84 7.19 -11.64 2.34
CA ASN A 84 7.54 -12.27 1.07
C ASN A 84 6.83 -11.59 -0.12
N ASN A 85 7.07 -12.01 -1.36
CA ASN A 85 6.46 -11.37 -2.54
C ASN A 85 4.92 -11.45 -2.52
N THR A 86 4.29 -12.39 -1.80
CA THR A 86 2.82 -12.38 -1.61
C THR A 86 2.37 -11.28 -0.65
N THR A 87 3.13 -10.99 0.41
CA THR A 87 2.92 -9.81 1.26
C THR A 87 3.13 -8.52 0.45
N ALA A 88 4.15 -8.47 -0.42
CA ALA A 88 4.40 -7.30 -1.26
C ALA A 88 3.24 -7.07 -2.23
N ALA A 89 2.70 -8.14 -2.83
CA ALA A 89 1.51 -8.07 -3.66
C ALA A 89 0.31 -7.56 -2.84
N ALA A 90 0.09 -8.10 -1.63
CA ALA A 90 -0.96 -7.66 -0.72
C ALA A 90 -0.86 -6.17 -0.36
N THR A 91 0.35 -5.72 -0.06
CA THR A 91 0.65 -4.33 0.32
C THR A 91 0.27 -3.36 -0.79
N THR A 92 0.58 -3.69 -2.05
CA THR A 92 0.24 -2.86 -3.22
C THR A 92 -1.07 -3.26 -3.91
N SER A 93 -1.92 -4.07 -3.25
CA SER A 93 -3.16 -4.65 -3.78
C SER A 93 -3.03 -5.34 -5.14
N THR A 94 -1.84 -5.83 -5.49
CA THR A 94 -1.56 -6.42 -6.81
C THR A 94 -2.14 -7.82 -6.97
N GLN A 95 -2.21 -8.59 -5.88
CA GLN A 95 -2.84 -9.90 -5.83
C GLN A 95 -4.32 -9.87 -6.22
N THR A 96 -4.99 -8.72 -6.07
CA THR A 96 -6.39 -8.52 -6.48
C THR A 96 -6.57 -8.60 -7.99
N LEU A 97 -5.51 -8.32 -8.77
CA LEU A 97 -5.51 -8.32 -10.23
C LEU A 97 -5.26 -9.70 -10.82
N TRP A 98 -4.63 -10.59 -10.06
CA TRP A 98 -4.27 -11.94 -10.49
C TRP A 98 -5.49 -12.83 -10.73
N GLN A 99 -5.26 -14.01 -11.29
CA GLN A 99 -6.30 -15.02 -11.42
C GLN A 99 -6.87 -15.41 -10.05
N GLY A 100 -8.19 -15.31 -9.89
CA GLY A 100 -8.89 -15.55 -8.62
C GLY A 100 -8.85 -14.38 -7.62
N GLY A 101 -8.24 -13.24 -7.98
CA GLY A 101 -8.28 -12.02 -7.18
C GLY A 101 -9.65 -11.31 -7.22
N SER A 102 -9.90 -10.41 -6.26
CA SER A 102 -11.19 -9.71 -6.06
C SER A 102 -11.68 -8.94 -7.27
N THR A 103 -10.79 -8.48 -8.15
CA THR A 103 -11.19 -7.72 -9.35
C THR A 103 -11.76 -8.58 -10.47
N GLY A 104 -11.48 -9.89 -10.45
CA GLY A 104 -11.86 -10.85 -11.49
C GLY A 104 -11.06 -10.72 -12.80
N LEU A 105 -9.99 -9.91 -12.85
CA LEU A 105 -9.31 -9.57 -14.11
C LEU A 105 -8.37 -10.65 -14.66
N GLY A 106 -7.80 -11.50 -13.79
CA GLY A 106 -6.90 -12.56 -14.23
C GLY A 106 -5.66 -12.06 -14.98
N LEU A 107 -5.08 -10.94 -14.53
CA LEU A 107 -3.88 -10.35 -15.11
C LEU A 107 -2.64 -11.11 -14.65
N THR A 108 -1.67 -11.26 -15.56
CA THR A 108 -0.44 -12.00 -15.29
C THR A 108 0.80 -11.28 -15.86
N GLY A 109 0.60 -10.33 -16.77
CA GLY A 109 1.64 -9.72 -17.60
C GLY A 109 2.08 -10.60 -18.77
N GLY A 110 1.42 -11.74 -18.99
CA GLY A 110 1.78 -12.76 -19.98
C GLY A 110 1.17 -12.61 -21.36
N THR A 111 0.41 -11.54 -21.62
CA THR A 111 -0.09 -11.24 -22.98
C THR A 111 1.08 -11.05 -23.94
N GLN A 112 0.98 -11.62 -25.15
CA GLN A 112 2.07 -11.61 -26.14
C GLN A 112 2.62 -10.21 -26.42
N ALA A 113 1.76 -9.19 -26.49
CA ALA A 113 2.14 -7.80 -26.73
C ALA A 113 3.05 -7.19 -25.64
N LEU A 114 3.11 -7.78 -24.44
CA LEU A 114 3.98 -7.36 -23.34
C LEU A 114 5.32 -8.13 -23.29
N THR A 115 5.52 -9.10 -24.19
CA THR A 115 6.80 -9.82 -24.26
C THR A 115 7.91 -8.87 -24.72
N GLY A 116 9.02 -8.80 -23.99
CA GLY A 116 10.11 -7.89 -24.34
C GLY A 116 9.86 -6.42 -24.02
N LYS A 117 8.79 -6.09 -23.27
CA LYS A 117 8.41 -4.70 -22.94
C LYS A 117 8.86 -4.23 -21.55
N LEU A 118 9.53 -5.09 -20.79
CA LEU A 118 10.03 -4.80 -19.45
C LEU A 118 11.56 -4.93 -19.42
N GLY A 119 12.24 -3.91 -18.89
CA GLY A 119 13.69 -3.88 -18.70
C GLY A 119 14.11 -3.90 -17.22
N ILE A 120 15.35 -4.30 -16.96
CA ILE A 120 16.03 -4.20 -15.67
C ILE A 120 17.48 -3.75 -15.87
N TRP A 121 17.89 -2.74 -15.11
CA TRP A 121 19.29 -2.36 -14.93
C TRP A 121 19.66 -2.57 -13.46
N ASP A 122 20.73 -3.32 -13.21
CA ASP A 122 21.13 -3.70 -11.85
C ASP A 122 22.66 -3.92 -11.71
N GLY A 123 23.16 -4.44 -10.59
CA GLY A 123 24.59 -4.54 -10.29
C GLY A 123 25.34 -5.65 -11.02
N GLY A 124 24.64 -6.58 -11.67
CA GLY A 124 25.27 -7.70 -12.36
C GLY A 124 24.29 -8.55 -13.16
N ARG A 125 24.71 -9.76 -13.52
CA ARG A 125 23.92 -10.66 -14.38
C ARG A 125 22.74 -11.24 -13.62
N VAL A 126 21.55 -11.21 -14.23
CA VAL A 126 20.39 -11.94 -13.73
C VAL A 126 20.58 -13.44 -13.98
N PHE A 127 20.41 -14.25 -12.93
CA PHE A 127 20.54 -15.71 -13.06
C PHE A 127 19.28 -16.37 -13.64
N PHE A 128 19.08 -16.24 -14.96
CA PHE A 128 17.89 -16.75 -15.66
C PHE A 128 17.74 -18.28 -15.66
N ASP A 129 18.78 -19.05 -15.31
CA ASP A 129 18.66 -20.50 -15.18
C ASP A 129 17.90 -20.93 -13.91
N HIS A 130 17.64 -19.99 -12.99
CA HIS A 130 16.82 -20.27 -11.81
C HIS A 130 15.42 -20.80 -12.21
N VAL A 131 14.89 -21.76 -11.45
CA VAL A 131 13.61 -22.46 -11.74
C VAL A 131 12.43 -21.50 -11.92
N GLU A 132 12.46 -20.38 -11.22
CA GLU A 132 11.46 -19.31 -11.29
C GLU A 132 11.45 -18.56 -12.61
N PHE A 133 12.55 -18.59 -13.38
CA PHE A 133 12.61 -17.95 -14.68
C PHE A 133 12.37 -18.96 -15.79
N GLN A 134 13.04 -20.12 -15.79
CA GLN A 134 13.01 -21.18 -16.82
C GLN A 134 12.27 -20.80 -18.13
N GLY A 135 11.22 -21.43 -18.65
CA GLY A 135 10.56 -21.00 -19.93
C GLY A 135 10.02 -19.55 -20.13
N LYS A 136 10.49 -18.51 -19.42
CA LYS A 136 10.15 -17.09 -19.62
C LYS A 136 11.01 -16.37 -20.67
N GLY A 137 12.20 -16.89 -21.00
CA GLY A 137 13.06 -16.35 -22.05
C GLY A 137 13.60 -14.94 -21.76
N GLY A 138 14.08 -14.69 -20.54
CA GLY A 138 14.80 -13.45 -20.22
C GLY A 138 16.14 -13.36 -20.96
N LEU A 139 16.59 -12.15 -21.29
CA LEU A 139 17.81 -11.90 -22.05
C LEU A 139 18.70 -10.89 -21.32
N GLN A 140 19.92 -11.30 -20.97
CA GLN A 140 20.99 -10.36 -20.63
C GLN A 140 21.64 -9.88 -21.93
N LEU A 141 21.54 -8.59 -22.26
CA LEU A 141 21.99 -8.06 -23.56
C LEU A 141 23.42 -7.50 -23.53
N ASP A 142 23.92 -7.14 -22.36
CA ASP A 142 25.31 -6.79 -22.11
C ASP A 142 26.09 -7.98 -21.50
N ASN A 143 27.32 -7.74 -21.04
CA ASN A 143 28.21 -8.81 -20.58
C ASN A 143 28.81 -8.58 -19.17
N PRO A 144 27.98 -8.50 -18.12
CA PRO A 144 28.46 -8.45 -16.74
C PRO A 144 29.25 -9.72 -16.38
N ALA A 145 30.26 -9.54 -15.53
CA ALA A 145 31.26 -10.56 -15.22
C ALA A 145 30.72 -11.77 -14.42
N ALA A 146 29.65 -11.59 -13.64
CA ALA A 146 29.12 -12.62 -12.77
C ALA A 146 27.60 -12.51 -12.57
N ASN A 147 26.98 -13.64 -12.23
CA ASN A 147 25.63 -13.69 -11.69
C ASN A 147 25.58 -13.00 -10.34
N ASP A 148 24.51 -12.23 -10.13
CA ASP A 148 24.36 -11.38 -8.96
C ASP A 148 23.06 -11.69 -8.21
N ASP A 149 23.16 -11.75 -6.88
CA ASP A 149 22.02 -12.06 -6.00
C ASP A 149 20.99 -10.93 -6.01
N HIS A 150 21.44 -9.68 -6.03
CA HIS A 150 20.57 -8.52 -6.00
C HIS A 150 19.78 -8.39 -7.31
N ALA A 151 20.46 -8.48 -8.47
CA ALA A 151 19.84 -8.47 -9.78
C ALA A 151 18.80 -9.59 -9.96
N THR A 152 19.15 -10.81 -9.50
CA THR A 152 18.26 -11.98 -9.57
C THR A 152 17.03 -11.81 -8.68
N HIS A 153 17.20 -11.23 -7.49
CA HIS A 153 16.12 -10.96 -6.54
C HIS A 153 15.13 -9.93 -7.07
N VAL A 154 15.66 -8.81 -7.59
CA VAL A 154 14.88 -7.73 -8.22
C VAL A 154 14.09 -8.26 -9.43
N ALA A 155 14.74 -9.01 -10.32
CA ALA A 155 14.06 -9.64 -11.45
C ALA A 155 12.95 -10.59 -10.99
N GLY A 156 13.19 -11.35 -9.91
CA GLY A 156 12.22 -12.26 -9.34
C GLY A 156 10.98 -11.58 -8.77
N THR A 157 11.16 -10.47 -8.05
CA THR A 157 10.03 -9.70 -7.49
C THR A 157 9.13 -9.15 -8.59
N MET A 158 9.68 -8.84 -9.78
CA MET A 158 8.87 -8.46 -10.92
C MET A 158 8.20 -9.65 -11.60
N ILE A 159 8.95 -10.70 -11.94
CA ILE A 159 8.50 -11.70 -12.92
C ILE A 159 8.72 -13.17 -12.52
N ALA A 160 9.07 -13.53 -11.29
CA ALA A 160 9.15 -14.96 -10.92
C ALA A 160 7.81 -15.68 -11.15
N LYS A 161 7.84 -16.90 -11.68
CA LYS A 161 6.63 -17.71 -11.97
C LYS A 161 5.78 -17.97 -10.74
N GLY A 162 6.41 -18.04 -9.57
CA GLY A 162 5.83 -18.54 -8.34
C GLY A 162 5.86 -20.06 -8.25
N VAL A 163 6.96 -20.69 -8.70
CA VAL A 163 7.28 -22.10 -8.38
C VAL A 163 7.28 -22.27 -6.85
N SER A 164 7.91 -21.32 -6.16
CA SER A 164 7.66 -21.00 -4.78
C SER A 164 6.60 -19.91 -4.69
N THR A 165 5.46 -20.21 -4.09
CA THR A 165 4.33 -19.27 -4.00
C THR A 165 4.72 -17.96 -3.32
N VAL A 166 5.58 -18.03 -2.29
CA VAL A 166 6.08 -16.87 -1.54
C VAL A 166 7.05 -15.99 -2.35
N ALA A 167 7.59 -16.48 -3.46
CA ALA A 167 8.50 -15.74 -4.33
C ALA A 167 7.84 -15.26 -5.62
N ARG A 168 6.55 -15.53 -5.84
CA ARG A 168 5.81 -15.15 -7.06
C ARG A 168 5.96 -13.67 -7.36
N GLY A 169 6.44 -13.32 -8.55
CA GLY A 169 6.58 -11.94 -8.98
C GLY A 169 5.22 -11.29 -9.27
N MET A 170 5.18 -9.96 -9.24
CA MET A 170 3.94 -9.20 -9.49
C MET A 170 3.34 -9.50 -10.87
N ALA A 171 4.18 -9.54 -11.91
CA ALA A 171 3.83 -9.93 -13.28
C ALA A 171 4.34 -11.34 -13.59
N TYR A 172 3.88 -12.33 -12.81
CA TYR A 172 4.36 -13.71 -12.85
C TYR A 172 4.18 -14.44 -14.20
N GLY A 173 3.33 -13.93 -15.10
CA GLY A 173 3.17 -14.43 -16.47
C GLY A 173 4.08 -13.78 -17.50
N ASN A 174 4.75 -12.67 -17.18
CA ASN A 174 5.55 -11.91 -18.14
C ASN A 174 6.76 -12.70 -18.69
N ARG A 175 7.13 -12.39 -19.93
CA ARG A 175 8.17 -13.08 -20.71
C ARG A 175 9.10 -12.05 -21.36
N GLY A 176 10.34 -12.45 -21.62
CA GLY A 176 11.29 -11.59 -22.32
C GLY A 176 11.80 -10.41 -21.49
N LEU A 177 12.06 -10.57 -20.19
CA LEU A 177 12.72 -9.52 -19.41
C LEU A 177 14.09 -9.21 -20.02
N ILE A 178 14.31 -7.94 -20.36
CA ILE A 178 15.57 -7.45 -20.91
C ILE A 178 16.45 -6.95 -19.77
N ALA A 179 17.65 -7.51 -19.60
CA ALA A 179 18.55 -7.22 -18.50
C ALA A 179 19.87 -6.61 -18.96
N TYR A 180 20.33 -5.64 -18.15
CA TYR A 180 21.59 -4.93 -18.25
C TYR A 180 22.21 -4.75 -16.86
N ASP A 181 23.53 -4.57 -16.78
CA ASP A 181 24.17 -3.95 -15.63
C ASP A 181 24.03 -2.42 -15.66
N PHE A 182 24.29 -1.73 -14.56
CA PHE A 182 24.06 -0.28 -14.47
C PHE A 182 25.19 0.59 -15.04
N ASN A 183 26.28 0.01 -15.56
CA ASN A 183 27.52 0.75 -15.84
C ASN A 183 27.37 1.75 -17.00
N ASN A 184 26.53 1.43 -17.98
CA ASN A 184 26.28 2.24 -19.18
C ASN A 184 24.78 2.51 -19.40
N ASP A 185 24.03 2.61 -18.30
CA ASP A 185 22.57 2.66 -18.27
C ASP A 185 21.96 3.70 -19.24
N ALA A 186 22.44 4.95 -19.24
CA ALA A 186 21.80 6.01 -20.00
C ALA A 186 21.83 5.75 -21.51
N ALA A 187 22.94 5.21 -22.02
CA ALA A 187 23.06 4.87 -23.44
C ALA A 187 22.20 3.66 -23.81
N GLU A 188 22.14 2.65 -22.94
CA GLU A 188 21.36 1.44 -23.14
C GLU A 188 19.86 1.70 -23.02
N MET A 189 19.45 2.48 -22.02
CA MET A 189 18.09 2.99 -21.86
C MET A 189 17.68 3.76 -23.11
N ALA A 190 18.51 4.67 -23.62
CA ALA A 190 18.21 5.41 -24.84
C ALA A 190 17.98 4.49 -26.05
N ALA A 191 18.79 3.42 -26.18
CA ALA A 191 18.65 2.44 -27.25
C ALA A 191 17.38 1.57 -27.12
N GLN A 192 16.93 1.29 -25.89
CA GLN A 192 15.77 0.43 -25.62
C GLN A 192 14.46 1.19 -25.38
N ALA A 193 14.49 2.50 -25.16
CA ALA A 193 13.30 3.27 -24.76
C ALA A 193 12.15 3.18 -25.77
N GLY A 194 12.44 3.01 -27.07
CA GLY A 194 11.41 2.83 -28.09
C GLY A 194 10.76 1.43 -28.10
N SER A 195 11.40 0.43 -27.50
CA SER A 195 10.90 -0.95 -27.44
C SER A 195 10.23 -1.27 -26.10
N LEU A 196 10.67 -0.64 -25.00
CA LEU A 196 10.18 -0.86 -23.64
C LEU A 196 8.96 0.01 -23.28
N LEU A 197 8.15 -0.50 -22.36
CA LEU A 197 7.09 0.27 -21.68
C LEU A 197 7.53 0.66 -20.26
N LEU A 198 8.21 -0.26 -19.56
CA LEU A 198 8.69 -0.04 -18.20
C LEU A 198 10.12 -0.57 -18.03
N SER A 199 10.84 0.02 -17.09
CA SER A 199 12.11 -0.54 -16.61
C SER A 199 12.31 -0.31 -15.12
N ASN A 200 12.95 -1.27 -14.46
CA ASN A 200 13.34 -1.16 -13.06
C ASN A 200 14.81 -0.73 -12.91
N HIS A 201 15.07 0.24 -12.02
CA HIS A 201 16.39 0.74 -11.69
C HIS A 201 16.62 0.73 -10.17
N SER A 202 17.17 -0.37 -9.66
CA SER A 202 17.36 -0.62 -8.22
C SER A 202 18.79 -0.31 -7.72
N TYR A 203 19.41 0.75 -8.25
CA TYR A 203 20.76 1.20 -7.90
C TYR A 203 20.79 2.73 -7.74
N GLY A 204 21.89 3.31 -7.26
CA GLY A 204 21.97 4.76 -7.00
C GLY A 204 23.40 5.29 -6.86
N THR A 205 23.54 6.61 -6.94
CA THR A 205 24.80 7.30 -6.61
C THR A 205 25.08 7.19 -5.12
N VAL A 206 26.35 6.98 -4.77
CA VAL A 206 26.81 7.09 -3.39
C VAL A 206 26.91 8.56 -3.01
N ALA A 207 26.23 8.96 -1.96
CA ALA A 207 26.20 10.35 -1.49
C ALA A 207 26.18 10.41 0.04
N GLY A 208 26.66 11.52 0.60
CA GLY A 208 26.72 11.77 2.04
C GLY A 208 27.62 10.78 2.75
N TRP A 209 27.14 10.24 3.86
CA TRP A 209 27.86 9.20 4.61
C TRP A 209 27.63 7.80 4.04
N ARG A 210 28.70 7.00 3.99
CA ARG A 210 28.61 5.57 3.71
C ARG A 210 29.73 4.78 4.39
N VAL A 211 29.40 3.59 4.88
CA VAL A 211 30.44 2.63 5.32
C VAL A 211 31.04 1.95 4.10
N ASN A 212 32.36 2.06 3.95
CA ASN A 212 33.10 1.30 2.96
C ASN A 212 33.59 -0.01 3.61
N THR A 213 32.81 -1.06 3.44
CA THR A 213 33.11 -2.39 3.99
C THR A 213 34.35 -3.01 3.35
N SER A 214 34.65 -2.67 2.10
CA SER A 214 35.84 -3.13 1.36
C SER A 214 37.14 -2.44 1.79
N ALA A 215 37.08 -1.37 2.58
CA ALA A 215 38.24 -0.62 3.07
C ALA A 215 38.25 -0.57 4.61
N ASN A 216 38.34 -1.74 5.25
CA ASN A 216 38.39 -1.90 6.72
C ASN A 216 37.16 -1.34 7.46
N ASN A 217 35.96 -1.44 6.88
CA ASN A 217 34.71 -0.93 7.48
C ASN A 217 34.80 0.55 7.90
N ARG A 218 35.55 1.36 7.17
CA ARG A 218 35.72 2.78 7.51
C ARG A 218 34.50 3.60 7.07
N TRP A 219 34.15 4.61 7.86
CA TRP A 219 33.19 5.62 7.45
C TRP A 219 33.80 6.59 6.44
N GLU A 220 33.10 6.80 5.33
CA GLU A 220 33.46 7.75 4.28
C GLU A 220 32.38 8.83 4.17
N PHE A 221 32.81 10.10 4.13
CA PHE A 221 31.97 11.21 3.71
C PHE A 221 32.28 11.56 2.26
N TRP A 222 31.25 11.49 1.41
CA TRP A 222 31.35 11.65 -0.04
C TRP A 222 31.17 13.09 -0.53
N GLY A 223 30.78 14.01 0.36
CA GLY A 223 30.73 15.43 0.04
C GLY A 223 32.12 16.02 -0.26
N GLU A 224 32.13 17.08 -1.08
CA GLU A 224 33.33 17.80 -1.52
C GLU A 224 34.23 18.21 -0.36
N PRO A 225 35.57 18.33 -0.51
CA PRO A 225 36.47 18.78 0.56
C PRO A 225 35.98 20.06 1.25
N GLY A 226 35.93 20.07 2.59
CA GLY A 226 35.46 21.21 3.39
C GLY A 226 33.94 21.36 3.57
N ALA A 227 33.11 20.77 2.71
CA ALA A 227 31.65 20.83 2.82
C ALA A 227 31.06 20.23 4.13
N THR A 228 29.91 20.72 4.54
CA THR A 228 29.11 20.21 5.67
C THR A 228 27.96 19.31 5.24
N GLU A 229 27.66 19.29 3.94
CA GLU A 229 26.66 18.43 3.30
C GLU A 229 27.17 17.99 1.93
N ASP A 230 26.54 16.97 1.33
CA ASP A 230 26.85 16.50 -0.01
C ASP A 230 25.81 17.01 -1.00
N TYR A 231 26.22 17.84 -1.96
CA TYR A 231 25.33 18.40 -2.97
C TYR A 231 24.66 17.34 -3.83
N ASN A 232 25.13 16.09 -3.84
CA ASN A 232 24.49 15.05 -4.66
C ASN A 232 23.07 14.71 -4.19
N PHE A 233 22.72 15.01 -2.93
CA PHE A 233 21.34 14.90 -2.47
C PHE A 233 20.49 16.03 -3.04
N GLY A 234 19.27 15.70 -3.47
CA GLY A 234 18.31 16.65 -4.05
C GLY A 234 18.64 17.14 -5.46
N PHE A 235 19.91 17.11 -5.83
CA PHE A 235 20.40 17.76 -7.03
C PHE A 235 19.95 17.10 -8.32
N TYR A 236 19.46 17.94 -9.24
CA TYR A 236 19.16 17.59 -10.62
C TYR A 236 20.44 17.67 -11.47
N ASP A 237 21.12 16.53 -11.59
CA ASP A 237 22.41 16.42 -12.26
C ASP A 237 22.30 16.13 -13.76
N THR A 238 23.45 16.01 -14.43
CA THR A 238 23.51 15.68 -15.86
C THR A 238 22.85 14.33 -16.18
N ARG A 239 22.95 13.33 -15.30
CA ARG A 239 22.30 12.03 -15.51
C ARG A 239 20.78 12.13 -15.37
N SER A 240 20.27 12.93 -14.42
CA SER A 240 18.85 13.28 -14.33
C SER A 240 18.33 13.90 -15.63
N ARG A 241 19.09 14.85 -16.18
CA ARG A 241 18.77 15.49 -17.47
C ARG A 241 18.75 14.50 -18.64
N PHE A 242 19.68 13.55 -18.68
CA PHE A 242 19.67 12.50 -19.71
C PHE A 242 18.44 11.60 -19.62
N TRP A 243 18.06 11.18 -18.41
CA TRP A 243 16.86 10.37 -18.21
C TRP A 243 15.58 11.11 -18.60
N ASP A 244 15.47 12.40 -18.25
CA ASP A 244 14.35 13.24 -18.72
C ASP A 244 14.36 13.39 -20.25
N SER A 245 15.54 13.50 -20.87
CA SER A 245 15.67 13.58 -22.34
C SER A 245 15.22 12.29 -23.04
N ILE A 246 15.60 11.12 -22.50
CA ILE A 246 15.22 9.80 -23.02
C ILE A 246 13.71 9.61 -22.93
N THR A 247 13.12 9.89 -21.77
CA THR A 247 11.68 9.73 -21.53
C THR A 247 10.85 10.74 -22.31
N TYR A 248 11.34 11.98 -22.49
CA TYR A 248 10.70 12.96 -23.37
C TYR A 248 10.69 12.52 -24.84
N ALA A 249 11.76 11.86 -25.31
CA ALA A 249 11.84 11.29 -26.65
C ALA A 249 11.04 9.97 -26.81
N ALA A 250 10.78 9.25 -25.72
CA ALA A 250 10.08 7.96 -25.70
C ALA A 250 8.82 8.03 -24.80
N PRO A 251 7.70 8.58 -25.29
CA PRO A 251 6.55 8.97 -24.46
C PRO A 251 5.80 7.79 -23.80
N PHE A 252 6.09 6.55 -24.17
CA PHE A 252 5.50 5.34 -23.59
C PHE A 252 6.40 4.64 -22.57
N TYR A 253 7.65 5.09 -22.43
CA TYR A 253 8.64 4.44 -21.57
C TYR A 253 8.71 5.10 -20.20
N LEU A 254 8.38 4.34 -19.14
CA LEU A 254 8.43 4.79 -17.75
C LEU A 254 9.54 4.07 -16.97
N PRO A 255 10.67 4.73 -16.69
CA PRO A 255 11.65 4.24 -15.72
C PRO A 255 11.10 4.34 -14.30
N VAL A 256 11.21 3.25 -13.56
CA VAL A 256 10.87 3.16 -12.13
C VAL A 256 12.16 3.02 -11.34
N LYS A 257 12.41 3.93 -10.41
CA LYS A 257 13.72 4.16 -9.79
C LYS A 257 13.63 4.09 -8.27
N SER A 258 14.58 3.43 -7.64
CA SER A 258 14.67 3.42 -6.17
C SER A 258 15.01 4.82 -5.61
N SER A 259 14.41 5.22 -4.49
CA SER A 259 14.73 6.51 -3.83
C SER A 259 16.12 6.51 -3.15
N GLY A 260 16.59 5.35 -2.66
CA GLY A 260 17.87 5.21 -1.97
C GLY A 260 17.70 4.74 -0.53
N ASN A 261 18.79 4.21 0.04
CA ASN A 261 18.82 3.63 1.39
C ASN A 261 19.67 4.48 2.36
N ASN A 262 19.75 5.79 2.14
CA ASN A 262 20.76 6.65 2.77
C ASN A 262 20.44 6.97 4.23
N ARG A 263 19.17 6.91 4.64
CA ARG A 263 18.68 7.37 5.95
C ARG A 263 19.25 6.62 7.16
N SER A 264 19.76 5.41 6.92
CA SER A 264 20.42 4.59 7.94
C SER A 264 21.94 4.77 7.99
N GLN A 265 22.51 5.59 7.09
CA GLN A 265 23.95 5.82 6.98
C GLN A 265 24.29 7.19 7.56
N ASN A 266 24.38 7.32 8.89
CA ASN A 266 24.47 8.65 9.53
C ASN A 266 25.89 9.12 9.86
N GLY A 267 26.90 8.41 9.37
CA GLY A 267 28.30 8.66 9.71
C GLY A 267 28.67 8.15 11.11
N PRO A 268 29.96 8.26 11.48
CA PRO A 268 30.39 7.94 12.84
C PRO A 268 29.91 9.03 13.80
N PRO A 269 29.84 8.78 15.12
CA PRO A 269 29.51 9.83 16.08
C PRO A 269 30.52 10.99 15.99
N GLU A 270 30.10 12.19 16.36
CA GLU A 270 31.01 13.35 16.44
C GLU A 270 32.25 13.02 17.29
N GLY A 271 33.40 13.59 16.90
CA GLY A 271 34.68 13.30 17.53
C GLY A 271 35.36 12.00 17.07
N ASN A 272 34.67 11.10 16.36
CA ASN A 272 35.26 9.85 15.87
C ASN A 272 35.90 10.02 14.48
N PRO A 273 36.91 9.19 14.15
CA PRO A 273 37.60 9.30 12.88
C PRO A 273 36.71 8.89 11.71
N TYR A 274 36.93 9.53 10.57
CA TYR A 274 36.29 9.20 9.30
C TYR A 274 37.24 9.45 8.13
N TRP A 275 36.80 9.15 6.92
CA TRP A 275 37.58 9.37 5.70
C TRP A 275 36.86 10.33 4.78
N ARG A 276 37.62 11.20 4.14
CA ARG A 276 37.12 12.20 3.19
C ARG A 276 38.11 12.38 2.06
N ARG A 277 37.63 12.73 0.88
CA ARG A 277 38.51 13.17 -0.20
C ARG A 277 39.09 14.56 0.09
N ASN A 278 40.35 14.76 -0.25
CA ASN A 278 40.98 16.08 -0.31
C ASN A 278 40.79 16.71 -1.69
N ALA A 279 41.34 17.92 -1.89
CA ALA A 279 41.25 18.66 -3.14
C ALA A 279 41.84 17.91 -4.36
N ALA A 280 42.77 16.97 -4.13
CA ALA A 280 43.33 16.11 -5.17
C ALA A 280 42.48 14.84 -5.40
N GLY A 281 41.33 14.71 -4.75
CA GLY A 281 40.43 13.55 -4.85
C GLY A 281 40.92 12.29 -4.12
N THR A 282 42.01 12.40 -3.34
CA THR A 282 42.58 11.28 -2.58
C THR A 282 41.91 11.17 -1.22
N TRP A 283 41.67 9.94 -0.73
CA TRP A 283 41.08 9.70 0.57
C TRP A 283 42.07 9.95 1.71
N ASP A 284 41.77 10.93 2.55
CA ASP A 284 42.50 11.23 3.78
C ASP A 284 41.69 10.78 5.00
N SER A 285 42.39 10.31 6.03
CA SER A 285 41.79 10.03 7.33
C SER A 285 41.71 11.32 8.13
N ILE A 286 40.49 11.66 8.54
CA ILE A 286 40.22 12.80 9.40
C ILE A 286 40.06 12.28 10.83
N PRO A 287 40.84 12.78 11.81
CA PRO A 287 40.86 12.23 13.16
C PRO A 287 39.54 12.30 13.92
N ALA A 288 38.70 13.31 13.62
CA ALA A 288 37.46 13.58 14.32
C ALA A 288 36.42 14.20 13.39
N ARG A 289 35.22 13.62 13.34
CA ARG A 289 34.03 14.23 12.72
C ARG A 289 33.67 15.52 13.48
N PRO A 290 33.59 16.68 12.81
CA PRO A 290 33.10 17.91 13.43
C PRO A 290 31.56 17.90 13.54
N ALA A 291 31.01 18.69 14.47
CA ALA A 291 29.58 18.81 14.72
C ALA A 291 28.75 19.40 13.56
N GLY A 292 29.41 20.01 12.56
CA GLY A 292 28.74 20.67 11.44
C GLY A 292 28.40 19.79 10.24
N ILE A 293 28.91 18.56 10.16
CA ILE A 293 28.60 17.69 9.00
C ILE A 293 27.27 16.98 9.26
N SER A 294 26.30 17.18 8.37
CA SER A 294 24.96 16.61 8.48
C SER A 294 24.99 15.09 8.50
N SER A 295 24.05 14.49 9.23
CA SER A 295 23.72 13.07 9.13
C SER A 295 22.73 12.86 7.97
N ASN A 296 22.65 11.65 7.44
CA ASN A 296 21.72 11.34 6.35
C ASN A 296 20.28 11.06 6.84
N ASP A 297 19.92 11.36 8.10
CA ASP A 297 18.63 11.01 8.72
C ASP A 297 17.53 12.06 8.53
N GLY A 298 17.82 13.11 7.76
CA GLY A 298 16.92 14.22 7.46
C GLY A 298 16.06 14.03 6.20
N TYR A 299 15.59 15.17 5.71
CA TYR A 299 15.00 15.33 4.38
C TYR A 299 16.09 15.64 3.36
N ASP A 300 15.73 15.62 2.08
CA ASP A 300 16.63 15.92 0.98
C ASP A 300 17.84 14.98 0.94
N ILE A 301 17.56 13.67 0.76
CA ILE A 301 18.57 12.61 0.78
C ILE A 301 18.39 11.60 -0.37
N ILE A 302 17.65 12.00 -1.41
CA ILE A 302 17.52 11.26 -2.67
C ILE A 302 18.62 11.75 -3.63
N PRO A 303 19.54 10.87 -4.06
CA PRO A 303 20.71 11.33 -4.80
C PRO A 303 20.45 11.45 -6.30
N THR A 304 20.91 12.55 -6.90
CA THR A 304 21.14 12.72 -8.36
C THR A 304 19.94 12.29 -9.23
N TYR A 305 20.10 11.29 -10.11
CA TYR A 305 19.08 10.81 -11.05
C TYR A 305 17.86 10.12 -10.42
N GLY A 306 17.83 9.96 -9.09
CA GLY A 306 16.56 9.74 -8.37
C GLY A 306 15.61 10.94 -8.42
N ASN A 307 16.13 12.12 -8.78
CA ASN A 307 15.44 13.40 -8.84
C ASN A 307 15.01 13.80 -10.27
N ALA A 308 15.12 12.91 -11.28
CA ALA A 308 14.59 13.20 -12.62
C ALA A 308 13.05 13.40 -12.56
N LYS A 309 12.51 14.27 -13.42
CA LYS A 309 11.08 14.66 -13.38
C LYS A 309 10.18 13.56 -13.93
N ASN A 310 10.61 12.94 -15.02
CA ASN A 310 9.77 12.08 -15.86
C ASN A 310 9.75 10.61 -15.42
N ILE A 311 10.45 10.27 -14.34
CA ILE A 311 10.52 8.92 -13.79
C ILE A 311 9.52 8.73 -12.66
N LEU A 312 9.35 7.48 -12.20
CA LEU A 312 8.64 7.15 -10.97
C LEU A 312 9.64 6.68 -9.90
N THR A 313 9.89 7.51 -8.89
CA THR A 313 10.81 7.26 -7.79
C THR A 313 10.08 6.59 -6.62
N ILE A 314 10.60 5.48 -6.10
CA ILE A 314 9.90 4.61 -5.14
C ILE A 314 10.62 4.56 -3.78
N GLY A 315 9.90 4.91 -2.72
CA GLY A 315 10.29 4.68 -1.32
C GLY A 315 9.95 3.28 -0.82
N ALA A 316 10.44 2.92 0.36
CA ALA A 316 10.25 1.58 0.93
C ALA A 316 9.49 1.61 2.24
N VAL A 317 8.41 0.84 2.30
CA VAL A 317 7.61 0.59 3.51
C VAL A 317 7.70 -0.87 3.96
N GLN A 318 7.25 -1.12 5.19
CA GLN A 318 7.04 -2.48 5.72
C GLN A 318 5.88 -3.18 5.00
N GLY A 319 5.83 -4.51 5.10
CA GLY A 319 4.77 -5.30 4.51
C GLY A 319 3.44 -5.17 5.26
N ILE A 320 2.35 -5.02 4.51
CA ILE A 320 0.98 -5.02 5.03
C ILE A 320 0.31 -6.31 4.56
N ALA A 321 0.50 -7.39 5.31
CA ALA A 321 0.07 -8.73 4.90
C ALA A 321 -1.44 -8.85 4.62
N SER A 322 -2.26 -8.06 5.32
CA SER A 322 -3.71 -8.03 5.08
C SER A 322 -4.16 -6.99 4.04
N GLY A 323 -3.22 -6.36 3.34
CA GLY A 323 -3.47 -5.23 2.47
C GLY A 323 -3.76 -3.93 3.20
N TYR A 324 -3.64 -2.82 2.48
CA TYR A 324 -3.89 -1.48 2.99
C TYR A 324 -5.35 -1.31 3.46
N ARG A 325 -5.55 -0.69 4.62
CA ARG A 325 -6.87 -0.31 5.13
C ARG A 325 -6.95 1.16 5.52
N GLN A 326 -5.90 1.68 6.12
CA GLN A 326 -5.79 3.07 6.55
C GLN A 326 -4.35 3.60 6.47
N ALA A 327 -4.19 4.92 6.49
CA ALA A 327 -2.90 5.58 6.27
C ALA A 327 -1.82 5.15 7.28
N THR A 328 -2.21 4.87 8.53
CA THR A 328 -1.29 4.44 9.60
C THR A 328 -0.77 3.00 9.45
N ASP A 329 -1.36 2.19 8.56
CA ASP A 329 -0.82 0.88 8.20
C ASP A 329 0.51 1.01 7.43
N VAL A 330 0.72 2.15 6.76
CA VAL A 330 1.86 2.39 5.89
C VAL A 330 3.05 2.87 6.72
N LEU A 331 3.90 1.92 7.13
CA LEU A 331 5.08 2.22 7.94
C LEU A 331 6.33 2.37 7.06
N ILE A 332 6.87 3.58 6.97
CA ILE A 332 8.13 3.83 6.26
C ILE A 332 9.28 3.03 6.89
N SER A 333 10.16 2.49 6.05
CA SER A 333 11.38 1.83 6.51
C SER A 333 12.41 2.84 7.03
N SER A 334 13.24 2.42 7.97
CA SER A 334 14.27 3.28 8.58
C SER A 334 15.37 3.73 7.60
N PHE A 335 15.52 3.05 6.46
CA PHE A 335 16.56 3.33 5.48
C PHE A 335 16.07 4.16 4.29
N SER A 336 14.76 4.23 4.01
CA SER A 336 14.23 4.89 2.81
C SER A 336 14.65 6.36 2.76
N SER A 337 15.22 6.79 1.63
CA SER A 337 15.54 8.19 1.37
C SER A 337 14.28 9.02 1.15
N TRP A 338 14.28 10.24 1.67
CA TRP A 338 13.17 11.21 1.60
C TRP A 338 13.56 12.38 0.72
N GLY A 339 12.57 12.99 0.07
CA GLY A 339 12.74 14.28 -0.61
C GLY A 339 12.79 15.43 0.40
N PRO A 340 12.59 16.69 -0.03
CA PRO A 340 12.33 17.12 -1.40
C PRO A 340 13.53 16.89 -2.32
N THR A 341 13.37 17.20 -3.61
CA THR A 341 14.52 17.56 -4.45
C THR A 341 15.05 18.95 -4.08
N ASP A 342 16.23 19.33 -4.56
CA ASP A 342 16.79 20.68 -4.33
C ASP A 342 15.85 21.79 -4.81
N ASP A 343 15.13 21.56 -5.91
CA ASP A 343 14.17 22.53 -6.45
C ASP A 343 12.78 22.45 -5.80
N GLY A 344 12.60 21.57 -4.80
CA GLY A 344 11.42 21.48 -3.96
C GLY A 344 10.33 20.52 -4.46
N ARG A 345 10.59 19.71 -5.49
CA ARG A 345 9.63 18.74 -6.03
C ARG A 345 9.39 17.60 -5.05
N ILE A 346 8.20 17.01 -5.18
CA ILE A 346 7.76 15.87 -4.36
C ILE A 346 8.50 14.61 -4.81
N LYS A 347 9.36 14.09 -3.93
CA LYS A 347 10.02 12.78 -4.08
C LYS A 347 10.09 12.08 -2.71
N PRO A 348 10.04 10.73 -2.63
CA PRO A 348 9.70 9.82 -3.73
C PRO A 348 8.32 10.13 -4.32
N ASP A 349 8.00 9.63 -5.51
CA ASP A 349 6.65 9.83 -6.07
C ASP A 349 5.63 8.94 -5.34
N LEU A 350 6.02 7.70 -5.02
CA LEU A 350 5.19 6.71 -4.32
C LEU A 350 6.05 5.83 -3.41
N VAL A 351 5.41 5.04 -2.55
CA VAL A 351 6.05 3.96 -1.80
C VAL A 351 5.51 2.58 -2.22
N GLY A 352 6.33 1.56 -2.00
CA GLY A 352 5.97 0.15 -2.13
C GLY A 352 6.66 -0.69 -1.05
N MET A 353 6.32 -1.97 -0.93
CA MET A 353 6.91 -2.82 0.10
C MET A 353 8.37 -3.13 -0.24
N GLY A 354 9.29 -2.77 0.66
CA GLY A 354 10.73 -2.96 0.45
C GLY A 354 11.46 -3.66 1.59
N VAL A 355 10.77 -4.15 2.61
CA VAL A 355 11.37 -4.76 3.81
C VAL A 355 11.13 -6.26 3.82
N SER A 356 12.20 -7.04 4.01
CA SER A 356 12.17 -8.50 4.19
C SER A 356 11.51 -9.26 3.03
N LEU A 357 11.74 -8.90 1.77
CA LEU A 357 11.16 -9.61 0.63
C LEU A 357 11.92 -10.90 0.34
N THR A 358 11.20 -12.03 0.31
CA THR A 358 11.71 -13.31 -0.20
C THR A 358 11.57 -13.36 -1.72
N SER A 359 12.68 -13.57 -2.44
CA SER A 359 12.74 -13.70 -3.90
C SER A 359 13.90 -14.61 -4.31
N PRO A 360 13.98 -15.08 -5.57
CA PRO A 360 15.10 -15.85 -6.11
C PRO A 360 16.43 -15.13 -5.97
N VAL A 361 17.51 -15.88 -5.74
CA VAL A 361 18.88 -15.37 -5.75
C VAL A 361 19.77 -16.33 -6.54
N PHE A 362 21.00 -15.91 -6.87
CA PHE A 362 21.98 -16.81 -7.47
C PHE A 362 22.57 -17.77 -6.42
N GLY A 363 22.73 -17.32 -5.17
CA GLY A 363 23.21 -18.13 -4.06
C GLY A 363 24.67 -18.58 -4.20
N GLY A 364 25.43 -17.95 -5.11
CA GLY A 364 26.85 -18.25 -5.35
C GLY A 364 27.14 -19.60 -6.03
N ASN A 365 26.12 -20.34 -6.49
CA ASN A 365 26.28 -21.68 -7.04
C ASN A 365 25.39 -21.90 -8.26
N ILE A 366 26.01 -21.98 -9.44
CA ILE A 366 25.33 -22.22 -10.72
C ILE A 366 24.52 -23.52 -10.76
N ASN A 367 24.87 -24.53 -9.95
CA ASN A 367 24.15 -25.79 -9.89
C ASN A 367 22.92 -25.74 -8.96
N ASN A 368 22.76 -24.67 -8.16
CA ASN A 368 21.61 -24.48 -7.30
C ASN A 368 20.56 -23.59 -8.00
N LEU A 369 19.70 -24.22 -8.80
CA LEU A 369 18.69 -23.53 -9.58
C LEU A 369 17.47 -23.07 -8.76
N ALA A 370 17.43 -23.34 -7.45
CA ALA A 370 16.27 -23.06 -6.59
C ALA A 370 16.68 -22.34 -5.30
N ALA A 371 17.61 -21.39 -5.41
CA ALA A 371 18.07 -20.57 -4.29
C ALA A 371 17.15 -19.36 -4.07
N TYR A 372 16.75 -19.12 -2.82
CA TYR A 372 15.95 -17.96 -2.43
C TYR A 372 16.65 -17.18 -1.32
N GLY A 373 16.48 -15.87 -1.33
CA GLY A 373 17.06 -14.95 -0.35
C GLY A 373 16.03 -13.92 0.13
N ILE A 374 16.28 -13.38 1.31
CA ILE A 374 15.48 -12.30 1.91
C ILE A 374 16.33 -11.04 1.86
N LEU A 375 15.85 -10.03 1.14
CA LEU A 375 16.53 -8.73 1.01
C LEU A 375 15.60 -7.60 1.45
N SER A 376 16.21 -6.49 1.88
CA SER A 376 15.51 -5.24 2.22
C SER A 376 16.19 -4.06 1.54
N GLY A 377 15.40 -3.12 1.06
CA GLY A 377 15.87 -1.90 0.41
C GLY A 377 14.78 -1.27 -0.44
N THR A 378 14.96 -0.01 -0.81
CA THR A 378 14.18 0.61 -1.89
C THR A 378 14.38 -0.13 -3.22
N SER A 379 15.48 -0.87 -3.32
CA SER A 379 15.74 -1.83 -4.39
C SER A 379 14.69 -2.94 -4.51
N MET A 380 14.00 -3.29 -3.43
CA MET A 380 12.96 -4.31 -3.40
C MET A 380 11.55 -3.72 -3.56
N SER A 381 11.32 -2.47 -3.11
CA SER A 381 10.05 -1.78 -3.35
C SER A 381 9.87 -1.34 -4.81
N THR A 382 10.96 -0.98 -5.49
CA THR A 382 10.95 -0.61 -6.91
C THR A 382 10.42 -1.74 -7.82
N PRO A 383 10.89 -3.00 -7.74
CA PRO A 383 10.37 -4.09 -8.56
C PRO A 383 8.96 -4.53 -8.14
N ASN A 384 8.60 -4.37 -6.86
CA ASN A 384 7.21 -4.55 -6.42
C ASN A 384 6.30 -3.56 -7.17
N VAL A 385 6.63 -2.28 -7.23
CA VAL A 385 5.83 -1.30 -7.99
C VAL A 385 5.90 -1.56 -9.51
N THR A 386 7.10 -1.79 -10.06
CA THR A 386 7.31 -1.94 -11.51
C THR A 386 6.49 -3.09 -12.09
N GLY A 387 6.52 -4.26 -11.45
CA GLY A 387 5.77 -5.41 -11.94
C GLY A 387 4.25 -5.22 -11.80
N SER A 388 3.78 -4.52 -10.77
CA SER A 388 2.36 -4.17 -10.61
C SER A 388 1.87 -3.22 -11.70
N LEU A 389 2.68 -2.21 -12.07
CA LEU A 389 2.34 -1.26 -13.14
C LEU A 389 2.29 -1.92 -14.52
N LEU A 390 3.11 -2.96 -14.76
CA LEU A 390 3.04 -3.74 -16.00
C LEU A 390 1.67 -4.42 -16.18
N LEU A 391 1.03 -4.87 -15.09
CA LEU A 391 -0.33 -5.42 -15.16
C LEU A 391 -1.36 -4.37 -15.60
N LEU A 392 -1.18 -3.10 -15.21
CA LEU A 392 -2.06 -2.03 -15.66
C LEU A 392 -1.93 -1.76 -17.17
N GLN A 393 -0.73 -1.88 -17.72
CA GLN A 393 -0.54 -1.83 -19.18
C GLN A 393 -1.20 -3.03 -19.87
N GLU A 394 -1.15 -4.23 -19.29
CA GLU A 394 -1.88 -5.39 -19.80
C GLU A 394 -3.39 -5.14 -19.81
N LEU A 395 -3.94 -4.59 -18.73
CA LEU A 395 -5.36 -4.26 -18.63
C LEU A 395 -5.78 -3.26 -19.70
N TYR A 396 -5.06 -2.15 -19.81
CA TYR A 396 -5.37 -1.10 -20.79
C TYR A 396 -5.28 -1.62 -22.22
N HIS A 397 -4.28 -2.45 -22.52
CA HIS A 397 -4.12 -3.09 -23.82
C HIS A 397 -5.29 -4.00 -24.19
N ARG A 398 -5.79 -4.80 -23.23
CA ARG A 398 -6.96 -5.65 -23.44
C ARG A 398 -8.24 -4.83 -23.68
N GLN A 399 -8.37 -3.67 -23.05
CA GLN A 399 -9.59 -2.84 -23.12
C GLN A 399 -9.64 -1.92 -24.34
N THR A 400 -8.49 -1.46 -24.79
CA THR A 400 -8.37 -0.52 -25.92
C THR A 400 -7.99 -1.22 -27.22
N GLU A 401 -8.12 -2.55 -27.26
CA GLU A 401 -7.85 -3.39 -28.42
C GLU A 401 -6.47 -3.14 -29.06
N GLY A 402 -5.43 -2.99 -28.24
CA GLY A 402 -4.05 -2.95 -28.73
C GLY A 402 -3.18 -1.81 -28.23
N ASN A 403 -3.75 -0.79 -27.61
CA ASN A 403 -2.99 0.40 -27.22
C ASN A 403 -2.30 0.24 -25.85
N PHE A 404 -1.31 1.09 -25.59
CA PHE A 404 -0.68 1.22 -24.27
C PHE A 404 -0.86 2.65 -23.77
N MET A 405 -0.83 2.84 -22.45
CA MET A 405 -0.82 4.16 -21.84
C MET A 405 0.54 4.83 -22.06
N ARG A 406 0.57 6.14 -22.29
CA ARG A 406 1.82 6.93 -22.17
C ARG A 406 2.41 6.79 -20.76
N ALA A 407 3.71 7.02 -20.63
CA ALA A 407 4.42 7.02 -19.35
C ALA A 407 3.78 8.02 -18.35
N ALA A 408 3.46 9.23 -18.83
CA ALA A 408 2.76 10.25 -18.03
C ALA A 408 1.36 9.78 -17.56
N THR A 409 0.65 9.02 -18.39
CA THR A 409 -0.67 8.45 -18.04
C THR A 409 -0.52 7.37 -16.99
N LEU A 410 0.41 6.42 -17.15
CA LEU A 410 0.63 5.36 -16.17
C LEU A 410 1.11 5.92 -14.82
N LYS A 411 2.05 6.87 -14.84
CA LYS A 411 2.50 7.62 -13.64
C LYS A 411 1.32 8.36 -13.00
N GLY A 412 0.53 9.08 -13.81
CA GLY A 412 -0.63 9.83 -13.36
C GLY A 412 -1.70 8.94 -12.73
N VAL A 413 -2.03 7.80 -13.32
CA VAL A 413 -2.98 6.82 -12.75
C VAL A 413 -2.47 6.27 -11.43
N ALA A 414 -1.19 5.86 -11.36
CA ALA A 414 -0.60 5.31 -10.14
C ALA A 414 -0.71 6.30 -8.97
N ILE A 415 -0.41 7.58 -9.21
CA ILE A 415 -0.51 8.67 -8.22
C ILE A 415 -1.96 9.05 -7.92
N HIS A 416 -2.81 9.13 -8.94
CA HIS A 416 -4.23 9.45 -8.80
C HIS A 416 -4.93 8.49 -7.82
N THR A 417 -4.54 7.21 -7.85
CA THR A 417 -5.18 6.14 -7.08
C THR A 417 -4.40 5.70 -5.85
N ALA A 418 -3.28 6.34 -5.53
CA ALA A 418 -2.46 6.00 -4.39
C ALA A 418 -3.28 6.01 -3.09
N SER A 419 -3.01 5.04 -2.22
CA SER A 419 -3.54 5.01 -0.87
C SER A 419 -2.78 6.04 -0.02
N GLU A 420 -3.52 6.88 0.70
CA GLU A 420 -2.97 7.87 1.65
C GLU A 420 -2.00 7.22 2.64
N ALA A 421 -0.95 7.93 3.02
CA ALA A 421 0.07 7.46 3.94
C ALA A 421 0.62 8.64 4.75
N GLY A 422 1.00 8.40 6.01
CA GLY A 422 1.43 9.46 6.90
C GLY A 422 0.31 9.94 7.83
N THR A 423 0.49 11.13 8.41
CA THR A 423 -0.37 11.65 9.50
C THR A 423 -1.32 12.76 9.07
N ALA A 424 -1.17 13.26 7.84
CA ALA A 424 -1.99 14.32 7.26
C ALA A 424 -2.45 13.91 5.85
N GLU A 425 -3.52 14.53 5.36
CA GLU A 425 -3.98 14.32 3.99
C GLU A 425 -3.06 14.98 2.97
N GLY A 426 -2.95 14.36 1.79
CA GLY A 426 -2.17 14.89 0.69
C GLY A 426 -0.71 14.41 0.70
N PRO A 427 0.09 14.85 -0.28
CA PRO A 427 1.45 14.35 -0.42
C PRO A 427 2.36 14.81 0.72
N ASP A 428 3.45 14.09 0.94
CA ASP A 428 4.58 14.54 1.76
C ASP A 428 5.93 14.10 1.17
N TYR A 429 7.04 14.56 1.74
CA TYR A 429 8.38 14.22 1.25
C TYR A 429 8.90 12.85 1.75
N VAL A 430 8.10 12.11 2.54
CA VAL A 430 8.41 10.79 3.11
C VAL A 430 7.82 9.68 2.25
N TYR A 431 6.51 9.75 2.01
CA TYR A 431 5.70 8.78 1.29
C TYR A 431 5.37 9.22 -0.15
N GLY A 432 5.68 10.46 -0.51
CA GLY A 432 5.31 11.02 -1.81
C GLY A 432 3.82 11.25 -1.88
N TRP A 433 3.19 10.75 -2.94
CA TRP A 433 1.73 10.74 -3.09
C TRP A 433 1.05 9.56 -2.38
N GLY A 434 1.80 8.70 -1.69
CA GLY A 434 1.27 7.59 -0.90
C GLY A 434 1.70 6.20 -1.40
N LEU A 435 1.03 5.18 -0.89
CA LEU A 435 1.29 3.77 -1.22
C LEU A 435 0.60 3.40 -2.54
N LEU A 436 1.32 2.72 -3.45
CA LEU A 436 0.72 2.21 -4.69
C LEU A 436 -0.50 1.31 -4.37
N ASN A 437 -1.64 1.59 -5.00
CA ASN A 437 -2.84 0.76 -4.91
C ASN A 437 -3.24 0.26 -6.31
N ALA A 438 -2.77 -0.93 -6.68
CA ALA A 438 -2.98 -1.48 -8.02
C ALA A 438 -4.46 -1.82 -8.31
N GLU A 439 -5.27 -2.13 -7.28
CA GLU A 439 -6.71 -2.39 -7.42
C GLU A 439 -7.47 -1.12 -7.81
N ARG A 440 -7.24 -0.02 -7.08
CA ARG A 440 -7.85 1.28 -7.40
C ARG A 440 -7.39 1.77 -8.78
N ALA A 441 -6.11 1.62 -9.09
CA ALA A 441 -5.56 1.93 -10.41
C ALA A 441 -6.27 1.14 -11.53
N ALA A 442 -6.44 -0.17 -11.36
CA ALA A 442 -7.13 -1.02 -12.32
C ALA A 442 -8.61 -0.63 -12.48
N ASN A 443 -9.29 -0.23 -11.40
CA ASN A 443 -10.68 0.25 -11.47
C ASN A 443 -10.80 1.54 -12.29
N VAL A 444 -9.86 2.47 -12.13
CA VAL A 444 -9.81 3.70 -12.95
C VAL A 444 -9.55 3.39 -14.42
N VAL A 445 -8.58 2.51 -14.71
CA VAL A 445 -8.28 2.08 -16.09
C VAL A 445 -9.50 1.41 -16.72
N ARG A 446 -10.18 0.54 -15.96
CA ARG A 446 -11.31 -0.26 -16.44
C ARG A 446 -12.62 0.49 -16.58
N ASN A 447 -12.86 1.46 -15.71
CA ASN A 447 -14.00 2.36 -15.74
C ASN A 447 -15.37 1.68 -15.97
N HIS A 448 -15.60 0.48 -15.41
CA HIS A 448 -16.86 -0.26 -15.60
C HIS A 448 -18.10 0.49 -15.09
N GLN A 449 -17.92 1.34 -14.08
CA GLN A 449 -19.00 2.15 -13.51
C GLN A 449 -19.22 3.46 -14.29
N ASN A 450 -18.44 3.69 -15.36
CA ASN A 450 -18.44 4.90 -16.16
C ASN A 450 -18.41 6.18 -15.29
N ASN A 451 -17.59 6.19 -14.24
CA ASN A 451 -17.46 7.29 -13.28
C ASN A 451 -16.04 7.87 -13.23
N HIS A 452 -15.22 7.53 -14.22
CA HIS A 452 -13.88 8.00 -14.42
C HIS A 452 -13.69 8.48 -15.87
N ARG A 453 -12.66 9.30 -16.10
CA ARG A 453 -12.25 9.71 -17.43
C ARG A 453 -10.74 9.84 -17.49
N MET A 454 -10.16 9.27 -18.52
CA MET A 454 -8.73 9.36 -18.82
C MET A 454 -8.56 9.98 -20.21
N ILE A 455 -7.80 11.07 -20.29
CA ILE A 455 -7.61 11.82 -21.54
C ILE A 455 -6.12 11.99 -21.77
N GLU A 456 -5.61 11.55 -22.92
CA GLU A 456 -4.31 11.94 -23.43
C GLU A 456 -4.51 13.00 -24.52
N ALA A 457 -3.96 14.20 -24.32
CA ALA A 457 -4.17 15.33 -25.22
C ALA A 457 -2.90 16.19 -25.36
N ASN A 458 -2.98 17.26 -26.15
CA ASN A 458 -1.92 18.24 -26.34
C ASN A 458 -2.45 19.64 -26.04
N LEU A 459 -1.81 20.34 -25.11
CA LEU A 459 -2.07 21.74 -24.84
C LEU A 459 -1.22 22.60 -25.78
N GLN A 460 -1.84 23.54 -26.49
CA GLN A 460 -1.17 24.42 -27.45
C GLN A 460 -0.78 25.75 -26.81
N GLN A 461 0.29 26.39 -27.30
CA GLN A 461 0.73 27.69 -26.82
C GLN A 461 -0.39 28.74 -26.84
N GLY A 462 -0.57 29.43 -25.71
CA GLY A 462 -1.56 30.48 -25.52
C GLY A 462 -3.01 29.99 -25.49
N ARG A 463 -3.25 28.68 -25.33
CA ARG A 463 -4.59 28.09 -25.31
C ARG A 463 -4.85 27.37 -23.99
N ASP A 464 -6.07 27.53 -23.50
CA ASP A 464 -6.61 26.73 -22.41
C ASP A 464 -7.55 25.66 -22.96
N THR A 465 -7.70 24.57 -22.22
CA THR A 465 -8.75 23.56 -22.44
C THR A 465 -9.64 23.50 -21.22
N SER A 466 -10.94 23.25 -21.40
CA SER A 466 -11.86 23.06 -20.28
C SER A 466 -12.81 21.90 -20.55
N ILE A 467 -13.10 21.14 -19.51
CA ILE A 467 -14.15 20.11 -19.53
C ILE A 467 -15.07 20.33 -18.34
N THR A 468 -16.36 20.12 -18.54
CA THR A 468 -17.36 20.13 -17.47
C THR A 468 -17.70 18.70 -17.11
N VAL A 469 -17.76 18.42 -15.81
CA VAL A 469 -18.13 17.12 -15.24
C VAL A 469 -19.18 17.31 -14.16
N ILE A 470 -20.04 16.32 -13.99
CA ILE A 470 -21.02 16.29 -12.91
C ILE A 470 -20.52 15.29 -11.87
N ALA A 471 -20.39 15.72 -10.62
CA ALA A 471 -19.93 14.85 -9.54
C ALA A 471 -20.94 13.73 -9.28
N SER A 472 -20.44 12.51 -9.07
CA SER A 472 -21.28 11.31 -9.00
C SER A 472 -21.87 11.00 -7.63
N GLY A 473 -21.41 11.65 -6.57
CA GLY A 473 -21.73 11.28 -5.19
C GLY A 473 -21.09 9.96 -4.71
N LYS A 474 -20.52 9.15 -5.60
CA LYS A 474 -19.96 7.82 -5.29
C LYS A 474 -18.49 7.86 -4.81
N GLY A 475 -18.10 8.93 -4.14
CA GLY A 475 -16.74 9.19 -3.68
C GLY A 475 -16.24 10.60 -4.01
N PRO A 476 -14.97 10.91 -3.68
CA PRO A 476 -14.38 12.21 -3.94
C PRO A 476 -14.27 12.50 -5.44
N LEU A 477 -14.43 13.77 -5.83
CA LEU A 477 -14.02 14.21 -7.16
C LEU A 477 -12.51 14.46 -7.15
N VAL A 478 -11.77 13.62 -7.85
CA VAL A 478 -10.31 13.73 -7.95
C VAL A 478 -9.92 14.09 -9.38
N VAL A 479 -9.01 15.05 -9.52
CA VAL A 479 -8.47 15.49 -10.82
C VAL A 479 -6.95 15.45 -10.74
N THR A 480 -6.31 14.70 -11.62
CA THR A 480 -4.84 14.62 -11.73
C THR A 480 -4.40 14.97 -13.15
N LEU A 481 -3.57 15.99 -13.28
CA LEU A 481 -2.89 16.38 -14.51
C LEU A 481 -1.43 15.91 -14.42
N SER A 482 -0.94 15.19 -15.43
CA SER A 482 0.43 14.63 -15.46
C SER A 482 1.03 14.78 -16.85
N TRP A 483 2.31 15.11 -16.95
CA TRP A 483 2.99 15.24 -18.24
C TRP A 483 4.47 14.84 -18.19
N THR A 484 5.00 14.42 -19.33
CA THR A 484 6.44 14.22 -19.55
C THR A 484 7.04 15.56 -19.94
N ASP A 485 7.76 16.20 -19.02
CA ASP A 485 8.29 17.55 -19.17
C ASP A 485 9.64 17.55 -19.94
N PRO A 486 9.96 18.59 -20.73
CA PRO A 486 11.28 18.70 -21.35
C PRO A 486 12.41 18.70 -20.32
N PRO A 487 13.63 18.25 -20.69
CA PRO A 487 14.75 18.18 -19.75
C PRO A 487 15.14 19.57 -19.20
N GLY A 488 15.33 19.65 -17.88
CA GLY A 488 15.69 20.88 -17.18
C GLY A 488 17.16 21.29 -17.37
N ALA A 489 17.50 22.51 -16.98
CA ALA A 489 18.88 22.98 -16.95
C ALA A 489 19.62 22.50 -15.69
N VAL A 490 20.84 21.99 -15.88
CA VAL A 490 21.76 21.65 -14.79
C VAL A 490 22.53 22.91 -14.41
N ASN A 491 22.51 23.28 -13.13
CA ASN A 491 23.29 24.42 -12.62
C ASN A 491 24.25 23.94 -11.53
N PHE A 492 25.50 23.69 -11.91
CA PHE A 492 26.53 23.20 -11.00
C PHE A 492 27.14 24.29 -10.10
N ASN A 493 27.07 25.55 -10.53
CA ASN A 493 27.67 26.66 -9.79
C ASN A 493 26.89 27.01 -8.52
N ASP A 494 25.59 26.71 -8.51
CA ASP A 494 24.68 26.91 -7.38
C ASP A 494 23.94 25.58 -7.12
N ARG A 495 24.72 24.60 -6.63
CA ARG A 495 24.37 23.17 -6.55
C ARG A 495 23.84 22.68 -5.21
N TYR A 496 23.78 23.55 -4.21
CA TYR A 496 23.29 23.21 -2.88
C TYR A 496 21.91 23.83 -2.69
N ASN A 497 20.88 23.00 -2.45
CA ASN A 497 19.57 23.48 -1.99
C ASN A 497 18.93 24.57 -2.89
N ASN A 498 19.21 24.53 -4.20
CA ASN A 498 18.77 25.57 -5.13
C ASN A 498 17.29 25.42 -5.50
N ARG A 499 16.46 26.28 -4.92
CA ARG A 499 15.00 26.29 -5.09
C ARG A 499 14.50 26.78 -6.47
N THR A 500 15.40 27.02 -7.43
CA THR A 500 15.01 27.36 -8.82
C THR A 500 14.37 26.14 -9.48
N PRO A 501 13.08 26.21 -9.89
CA PRO A 501 12.37 25.07 -10.48
C PRO A 501 13.13 24.44 -11.65
N LYS A 502 13.14 23.10 -11.70
CA LYS A 502 13.60 22.36 -12.88
C LYS A 502 12.49 22.11 -13.89
N LEU A 503 11.24 22.43 -13.56
CA LEU A 503 10.08 22.43 -14.45
C LEU A 503 10.31 23.38 -15.62
N ILE A 504 10.00 22.93 -16.85
CA ILE A 504 10.16 23.73 -18.07
C ILE A 504 8.79 24.19 -18.58
N ASN A 505 7.88 23.24 -18.82
CA ASN A 505 6.52 23.56 -19.20
C ASN A 505 5.64 23.52 -17.94
N ASP A 506 5.26 24.69 -17.45
CA ASP A 506 4.38 24.86 -16.29
C ASP A 506 2.91 24.80 -16.75
N LEU A 507 2.29 23.64 -16.51
CA LEU A 507 0.88 23.37 -16.82
C LEU A 507 0.08 23.45 -15.53
N ASP A 508 -1.09 24.09 -15.60
CA ASP A 508 -1.97 24.32 -14.47
C ASP A 508 -3.31 23.63 -14.67
N VAL A 509 -3.78 22.90 -13.66
CA VAL A 509 -5.17 22.48 -13.51
C VAL A 509 -5.87 23.27 -12.43
N ARG A 510 -7.09 23.72 -12.71
CA ARG A 510 -8.00 24.37 -11.76
C ARG A 510 -9.37 23.73 -11.89
N VAL A 511 -10.05 23.55 -10.77
CA VAL A 511 -11.46 23.11 -10.78
C VAL A 511 -12.31 24.22 -10.20
N THR A 512 -13.39 24.60 -10.89
CA THR A 512 -14.31 25.65 -10.42
C THR A 512 -15.74 25.12 -10.32
N SER A 513 -16.47 25.58 -9.31
CA SER A 513 -17.93 25.39 -9.20
C SER A 513 -18.56 26.60 -8.52
N GLY A 514 -19.41 27.33 -9.25
CA GLY A 514 -19.90 28.64 -8.81
C GLY A 514 -18.74 29.63 -8.59
N SER A 515 -18.67 30.23 -7.40
CA SER A 515 -17.56 31.11 -6.99
C SER A 515 -16.35 30.37 -6.42
N ASN A 516 -16.43 29.05 -6.20
CA ASN A 516 -15.35 28.29 -5.58
C ASN A 516 -14.32 27.88 -6.64
N THR A 517 -13.04 28.05 -6.31
CA THR A 517 -11.91 27.54 -7.09
C THR A 517 -11.08 26.61 -6.21
N PHE A 518 -10.90 25.37 -6.67
CA PHE A 518 -10.08 24.36 -6.02
C PHE A 518 -8.71 24.32 -6.69
N MET A 519 -7.66 24.30 -5.86
CA MET A 519 -6.26 24.37 -6.26
C MET A 519 -5.54 23.03 -5.98
N PRO A 520 -4.47 22.70 -6.72
CA PRO A 520 -3.65 21.52 -6.48
C PRO A 520 -3.01 21.48 -5.08
N TRP A 521 -2.57 20.29 -4.67
CA TRP A 521 -1.66 20.13 -3.53
C TRP A 521 -0.28 20.74 -3.82
N ILE A 522 0.31 21.38 -2.80
CA ILE A 522 1.70 21.87 -2.77
C ILE A 522 2.35 21.53 -1.42
N LEU A 523 3.68 21.43 -1.42
CA LEU A 523 4.51 21.34 -0.21
C LEU A 523 5.44 22.55 -0.10
N ASP A 524 5.85 22.84 1.14
CA ASP A 524 6.84 23.86 1.43
C ASP A 524 8.24 23.24 1.59
N PRO A 525 9.15 23.40 0.61
CA PRO A 525 10.51 22.85 0.71
C PRO A 525 11.38 23.56 1.74
N ALA A 526 10.96 24.71 2.28
CA ALA A 526 11.65 25.35 3.42
C ALA A 526 11.26 24.70 4.75
N ASN A 527 10.10 24.04 4.82
CA ASN A 527 9.59 23.35 6.00
C ASN A 527 9.14 21.93 5.61
N PRO A 528 10.07 21.02 5.26
CA PRO A 528 9.73 19.74 4.61
C PRO A 528 8.94 18.75 5.47
N ALA A 529 8.82 18.99 6.78
CA ALA A 529 7.96 18.20 7.67
C ALA A 529 6.52 18.73 7.78
N ALA A 530 6.24 19.93 7.24
CA ALA A 530 4.90 20.52 7.28
C ALA A 530 3.95 19.76 6.35
N SER A 531 2.69 19.65 6.77
CA SER A 531 1.63 19.04 5.96
C SER A 531 1.39 19.81 4.65
N ALA A 532 0.96 19.10 3.62
CA ALA A 532 0.59 19.72 2.35
C ALA A 532 -0.53 20.75 2.51
N THR A 533 -0.49 21.76 1.63
CA THR A 533 -1.52 22.79 1.53
C THR A 533 -1.98 22.91 0.08
N ARG A 534 -2.97 23.76 -0.17
CA ARG A 534 -3.49 24.00 -1.53
C ARG A 534 -2.87 25.26 -2.12
N GLY A 535 -2.44 25.21 -3.37
CA GLY A 535 -1.86 26.37 -4.04
C GLY A 535 -1.45 26.10 -5.48
N ASP A 536 -0.82 27.09 -6.07
CA ASP A 536 -0.27 27.02 -7.42
C ASP A 536 1.03 26.19 -7.42
N ASN A 537 1.04 25.03 -8.09
CA ASN A 537 2.22 24.17 -8.11
C ASN A 537 3.15 24.56 -9.27
N ILE A 538 4.23 25.25 -8.94
CA ILE A 538 5.21 25.75 -9.92
C ILE A 538 6.41 24.80 -10.14
N ARG A 539 6.39 23.59 -9.58
CA ARG A 539 7.58 22.72 -9.46
C ARG A 539 7.39 21.35 -10.06
N ASP A 540 6.28 20.70 -9.77
CA ASP A 540 6.05 19.32 -10.15
C ASP A 540 5.44 19.21 -11.55
N ASN A 541 5.83 18.18 -12.31
CA ASN A 541 5.18 17.83 -13.57
C ASN A 541 3.92 16.96 -13.37
N ILE A 542 3.30 17.12 -12.21
CA ILE A 542 2.03 16.50 -11.84
C ILE A 542 1.28 17.40 -10.85
N GLU A 543 0.00 17.63 -11.10
CA GLU A 543 -0.89 18.37 -10.21
C GLU A 543 -2.09 17.49 -9.84
N LYS A 544 -2.42 17.41 -8.55
CA LYS A 544 -3.58 16.64 -8.04
C LYS A 544 -4.48 17.53 -7.19
N ILE A 545 -5.76 17.58 -7.55
CA ILE A 545 -6.84 18.23 -6.80
C ILE A 545 -7.78 17.13 -6.28
N GLU A 546 -8.08 17.17 -4.98
CA GLU A 546 -9.03 16.26 -4.33
C GLU A 546 -10.13 17.07 -3.66
N ILE A 547 -11.36 16.88 -4.14
CA ILE A 547 -12.56 17.47 -3.56
C ILE A 547 -13.28 16.35 -2.83
N LEU A 548 -12.88 16.12 -1.57
CA LEU A 548 -13.36 15.01 -0.75
C LEU A 548 -14.88 15.00 -0.59
N ASN A 549 -15.45 16.19 -0.49
CA ASN A 549 -16.88 16.42 -0.28
C ASN A 549 -17.52 17.07 -1.51
N ALA A 550 -17.24 16.52 -2.69
CA ALA A 550 -17.91 16.97 -3.92
C ALA A 550 -19.43 16.77 -3.78
N VAL A 551 -20.21 17.78 -4.15
CA VAL A 551 -21.68 17.72 -4.03
C VAL A 551 -22.21 16.89 -5.19
N ALA A 552 -22.90 15.79 -4.91
CA ALA A 552 -23.54 14.97 -5.93
C ALA A 552 -24.39 15.83 -6.88
N GLY A 553 -24.39 15.51 -8.18
CA GLY A 553 -25.14 16.25 -9.19
C GLY A 553 -24.70 17.70 -9.46
N GLN A 554 -23.72 18.22 -8.71
CA GLN A 554 -23.15 19.53 -8.95
C GLN A 554 -22.20 19.49 -10.15
N SER A 555 -22.25 20.55 -10.96
CA SER A 555 -21.35 20.76 -12.08
C SER A 555 -20.02 21.37 -11.62
N TYR A 556 -18.92 20.80 -12.10
CA TYR A 556 -17.56 21.27 -11.90
C TYR A 556 -16.87 21.46 -13.25
N THR A 557 -16.22 22.61 -13.44
CA THR A 557 -15.43 22.89 -14.64
C THR A 557 -13.96 22.71 -14.32
N ILE A 558 -13.32 21.78 -15.03
CA ILE A 558 -11.89 21.52 -14.96
C ILE A 558 -11.24 22.31 -16.10
N ARG A 559 -10.41 23.29 -15.76
CA ARG A 559 -9.62 24.08 -16.72
C ARG A 559 -8.16 23.66 -16.66
N ILE A 560 -7.57 23.43 -17.82
CA ILE A 560 -6.14 23.17 -18.02
C ILE A 560 -5.57 24.36 -18.79
N SER A 561 -4.57 25.00 -18.23
CA SER A 561 -3.85 26.13 -18.81
C SER A 561 -2.34 25.93 -18.69
N HIS A 562 -1.56 26.89 -19.15
CA HIS A 562 -0.11 26.89 -18.93
C HIS A 562 0.41 28.30 -18.69
N LYS A 563 1.57 28.40 -18.04
CA LYS A 563 2.32 29.65 -17.88
C LYS A 563 3.47 29.69 -18.89
N GLY A 564 3.94 30.90 -19.18
CA GLY A 564 5.10 31.11 -20.05
C GLY A 564 4.96 30.55 -21.47
N SER A 565 6.10 30.14 -22.05
CA SER A 565 6.18 29.56 -23.38
C SER A 565 6.42 28.06 -23.28
N LEU A 566 5.54 27.27 -23.90
CA LEU A 566 5.69 25.84 -24.06
C LEU A 566 6.81 25.54 -25.06
N THR A 567 7.67 24.59 -24.69
CA THR A 567 8.67 24.01 -25.60
C THR A 567 7.95 23.47 -26.84
N ASN A 568 8.47 23.77 -28.04
CA ASN A 568 7.88 23.37 -29.32
C ASN A 568 6.42 23.83 -29.53
N ASN A 569 5.98 24.91 -28.86
CA ASN A 569 4.62 25.47 -28.93
C ASN A 569 3.49 24.53 -28.45
N ALA A 570 3.80 23.38 -27.84
CA ALA A 570 2.80 22.46 -27.32
C ALA A 570 3.37 21.52 -26.24
N GLN A 571 2.51 21.05 -25.33
CA GLN A 571 2.85 20.01 -24.36
C GLN A 571 1.78 18.92 -24.34
N ALA A 572 2.22 17.68 -24.53
CA ALA A 572 1.39 16.50 -24.32
C ALA A 572 1.08 16.30 -22.83
N TYR A 573 -0.17 16.05 -22.48
CA TYR A 573 -0.56 15.81 -21.09
C TYR A 573 -1.57 14.66 -20.97
N SER A 574 -1.68 14.15 -19.76
CA SER A 574 -2.63 13.15 -19.33
C SER A 574 -3.51 13.72 -18.22
N LEU A 575 -4.83 13.69 -18.41
CA LEU A 575 -5.81 14.07 -17.40
C LEU A 575 -6.55 12.83 -16.92
N ILE A 576 -6.50 12.57 -15.61
CA ILE A 576 -7.23 11.49 -14.95
C ILE A 576 -8.26 12.13 -14.00
N VAL A 577 -9.52 11.79 -14.19
CA VAL A 577 -10.64 12.29 -13.40
C VAL A 577 -11.45 11.13 -12.84
N SER A 578 -11.79 11.16 -11.55
CA SER A 578 -12.68 10.19 -10.91
C SER A 578 -13.76 10.88 -10.09
N GLY A 579 -14.83 10.17 -9.75
CA GLY A 579 -15.98 10.75 -9.02
C GLY A 579 -16.91 11.56 -9.91
N ILE A 580 -17.02 11.20 -11.21
CA ILE A 580 -17.79 11.95 -12.22
C ILE A 580 -18.93 11.13 -12.83
N ASN A 581 -19.65 11.75 -13.78
CA ASN A 581 -20.81 11.21 -14.50
C ASN A 581 -22.01 10.96 -13.57
N GLY A 582 -22.18 11.83 -12.57
CA GLY A 582 -23.44 11.93 -11.83
C GLY A 582 -24.57 12.52 -12.66
N ILE A 583 -25.78 12.49 -12.09
CA ILE A 583 -26.96 13.10 -12.68
C ILE A 583 -27.12 14.50 -12.09
N ALA A 584 -27.32 15.52 -12.93
CA ALA A 584 -27.61 16.85 -12.43
C ALA A 584 -29.01 16.91 -11.82
N TYR A 585 -29.13 17.49 -10.62
CA TYR A 585 -30.44 17.66 -9.99
C TYR A 585 -31.39 18.45 -10.89
N CYS A 586 -32.62 17.95 -10.98
CA CYS A 586 -33.67 18.58 -11.74
C CYS A 586 -34.01 20.00 -11.24
N ALA A 587 -34.46 20.86 -12.15
CA ALA A 587 -35.03 22.16 -11.81
C ALA A 587 -36.33 21.98 -11.00
N SER A 588 -36.60 22.91 -10.08
CA SER A 588 -37.82 22.92 -9.26
C SER A 588 -38.20 24.36 -8.91
N ALA A 589 -39.40 24.77 -9.31
CA ALA A 589 -39.88 26.13 -9.07
C ALA A 589 -41.41 26.21 -9.18
N PRO A 590 -42.09 27.13 -8.48
CA PRO A 590 -43.49 27.46 -8.76
C PRO A 590 -43.66 28.14 -10.12
N SER A 591 -44.89 28.16 -10.62
CA SER A 591 -45.27 28.94 -11.81
C SER A 591 -45.32 30.46 -11.57
N SER A 592 -45.28 30.90 -10.31
CA SER A 592 -45.34 32.29 -9.87
C SER A 592 -44.45 32.51 -8.64
N ASN A 593 -43.83 33.69 -8.52
CA ASN A 593 -43.09 34.10 -7.32
C ASN A 593 -43.96 34.90 -6.33
N ALA A 594 -45.28 34.89 -6.49
CA ALA A 594 -46.19 35.64 -5.64
C ALA A 594 -46.49 34.91 -4.32
N ASP A 595 -46.99 35.68 -3.36
CA ASP A 595 -47.69 35.24 -2.16
C ASP A 595 -46.87 34.40 -1.15
N THR A 596 -46.50 33.16 -1.45
CA THR A 596 -45.90 32.21 -0.48
C THR A 596 -44.37 32.15 -0.55
N ARG A 597 -43.72 32.01 0.61
CA ARG A 597 -42.26 31.85 0.76
C ARG A 597 -41.89 30.97 1.95
N ILE A 598 -40.59 30.72 2.14
CA ILE A 598 -40.02 30.10 3.34
C ILE A 598 -39.33 31.17 4.20
N ASN A 599 -39.77 31.31 5.46
CA ASN A 599 -39.18 32.24 6.42
C ASN A 599 -38.03 31.61 7.20
N ASN A 600 -38.09 30.31 7.50
CA ASN A 600 -37.02 29.61 8.21
C ASN A 600 -36.97 28.12 7.88
N VAL A 601 -35.76 27.56 7.78
CA VAL A 601 -35.49 26.12 7.76
C VAL A 601 -34.48 25.79 8.85
N SER A 602 -34.83 24.86 9.74
CA SER A 602 -33.96 24.30 10.76
C SER A 602 -33.86 22.79 10.61
N PHE A 603 -32.66 22.26 10.41
CA PHE A 603 -32.38 20.83 10.32
C PHE A 603 -30.92 20.51 10.69
N GLY A 604 -30.70 19.65 11.69
CA GLY A 604 -29.36 19.42 12.23
C GLY A 604 -28.74 20.72 12.76
N ASN A 605 -27.58 21.10 12.24
CA ASN A 605 -26.92 22.39 12.54
C ASN A 605 -27.29 23.53 11.57
N ILE A 606 -28.20 23.32 10.62
CA ILE A 606 -28.76 24.40 9.78
C ILE A 606 -29.84 25.12 10.58
N ASN A 607 -29.77 26.45 10.62
CA ASN A 607 -30.86 27.34 11.00
C ASN A 607 -30.81 28.57 10.08
N ASN A 608 -31.52 28.51 8.95
CA ASN A 608 -31.46 29.51 7.90
C ASN A 608 -32.73 30.38 7.89
N THR A 609 -32.56 31.70 7.95
CA THR A 609 -33.63 32.69 7.83
C THR A 609 -33.35 33.56 6.61
N PRO A 610 -33.89 33.23 5.43
CA PRO A 610 -33.70 33.97 4.19
C PRO A 610 -34.06 35.45 4.28
N SER A 611 -33.40 36.28 3.48
CA SER A 611 -33.72 37.71 3.35
C SER A 611 -35.19 37.95 2.95
N ALA A 612 -35.73 39.13 3.27
CA ALA A 612 -37.10 39.49 2.91
C ALA A 612 -37.37 39.44 1.40
N GLY A 613 -38.55 38.95 0.99
CA GLY A 613 -38.99 38.87 -0.41
C GLY A 613 -39.41 37.45 -0.82
N CYS A 614 -40.22 37.33 -1.88
CA CYS A 614 -40.52 36.04 -2.48
C CYS A 614 -39.63 35.77 -3.69
N THR A 615 -39.13 34.55 -3.77
CA THR A 615 -38.35 33.99 -4.87
C THR A 615 -38.93 32.64 -5.25
N THR A 616 -38.67 32.17 -6.47
CA THR A 616 -39.15 30.85 -6.92
C THR A 616 -38.21 29.73 -6.48
N TYR A 617 -36.91 30.00 -6.46
CA TYR A 617 -35.85 29.06 -6.09
C TYR A 617 -34.72 29.80 -5.38
N SER A 618 -34.20 29.21 -4.30
CA SER A 618 -33.04 29.72 -3.57
C SER A 618 -32.04 28.58 -3.31
N ASP A 619 -30.79 28.76 -3.75
CA ASP A 619 -29.71 27.80 -3.52
C ASP A 619 -28.96 28.13 -2.23
N TYR A 620 -29.13 27.28 -1.21
CA TYR A 620 -28.42 27.34 0.06
C TYR A 620 -27.51 26.13 0.26
N THR A 621 -27.04 25.49 -0.81
CA THR A 621 -26.13 24.33 -0.72
C THR A 621 -24.78 24.65 -0.07
N GLY A 622 -24.43 25.93 0.11
CA GLY A 622 -23.33 26.37 0.97
C GLY A 622 -23.54 26.10 2.48
N LEU A 623 -24.80 25.97 2.92
CA LEU A 623 -25.17 25.59 4.28
C LEU A 623 -25.29 24.06 4.36
N THR A 624 -24.65 23.45 5.36
CA THR A 624 -24.52 21.98 5.47
C THR A 624 -25.08 21.49 6.79
N ALA A 625 -25.93 20.47 6.77
CA ALA A 625 -26.28 19.70 7.95
C ALA A 625 -25.36 18.47 8.07
N SER A 626 -24.64 18.34 9.18
CA SER A 626 -23.87 17.13 9.50
C SER A 626 -24.74 16.16 10.29
N ILE A 627 -25.01 14.99 9.70
CA ILE A 627 -25.92 13.99 10.25
C ILE A 627 -25.28 12.61 10.22
N ARG A 628 -25.78 11.67 11.04
CA ARG A 628 -25.24 10.32 11.17
C ARG A 628 -26.21 9.26 10.65
N PRO A 629 -25.71 8.11 10.13
CA PRO A 629 -26.56 6.97 9.80
C PRO A 629 -27.47 6.57 10.98
N GLY A 630 -28.73 6.25 10.71
CA GLY A 630 -29.69 5.79 11.72
C GLY A 630 -30.21 6.86 12.69
N GLN A 631 -29.75 8.10 12.58
CA GLN A 631 -30.16 9.19 13.48
C GLN A 631 -31.60 9.64 13.21
N SER A 632 -32.34 9.96 14.28
CA SER A 632 -33.62 10.69 14.17
C SER A 632 -33.39 12.17 14.53
N LEU A 633 -33.71 13.07 13.61
CA LEU A 633 -33.46 14.51 13.77
C LEU A 633 -34.75 15.33 13.57
N PRO A 634 -35.02 16.33 14.43
CA PRO A 634 -36.12 17.25 14.19
C PRO A 634 -35.80 18.14 12.98
N ILE A 635 -36.80 18.31 12.12
CA ILE A 635 -36.84 19.33 11.08
C ILE A 635 -37.96 20.31 11.42
N SER A 636 -37.68 21.62 11.30
CA SER A 636 -38.66 22.68 11.48
C SER A 636 -38.61 23.65 10.32
N ILE A 637 -39.76 23.89 9.69
CA ILE A 637 -39.88 24.79 8.52
C ILE A 637 -41.01 25.78 8.80
N THR A 638 -40.70 27.07 8.73
CA THR A 638 -41.68 28.14 8.95
C THR A 638 -42.04 28.75 7.60
N PRO A 639 -43.27 28.55 7.08
CA PRO A 639 -43.72 29.24 5.88
C PRO A 639 -43.98 30.72 6.18
N GLY A 640 -43.91 31.54 5.13
CA GLY A 640 -44.16 32.97 5.19
C GLY A 640 -44.98 33.44 4.00
N THR A 641 -45.24 34.75 3.96
CA THR A 641 -45.87 35.39 2.82
C THR A 641 -45.22 36.74 2.50
N CYS A 642 -45.23 37.12 1.22
CA CYS A 642 -44.92 38.46 0.74
C CYS A 642 -46.15 39.17 0.14
N GLY A 643 -47.32 38.54 0.17
CA GLY A 643 -48.55 38.99 -0.49
C GLY A 643 -49.78 38.52 0.28
N VAL A 644 -50.71 37.86 -0.41
CA VAL A 644 -51.90 37.28 0.21
C VAL A 644 -51.53 35.95 0.85
N ASP A 645 -52.01 35.71 2.06
CA ASP A 645 -51.84 34.42 2.72
C ASP A 645 -52.71 33.36 2.03
N LYS A 646 -52.05 32.42 1.34
CA LYS A 646 -52.68 31.26 0.69
C LYS A 646 -52.51 30.00 1.53
N GLU A 647 -53.44 29.05 1.37
CA GLU A 647 -53.23 27.67 1.84
C GLU A 647 -52.02 27.06 1.12
N LYS A 648 -51.16 26.38 1.88
CA LYS A 648 -49.93 25.78 1.36
C LYS A 648 -49.56 24.47 2.05
N ILE A 649 -48.77 23.67 1.36
CA ILE A 649 -48.19 22.42 1.88
C ILE A 649 -46.68 22.48 1.74
N ILE A 650 -45.99 21.89 2.71
CA ILE A 650 -44.54 21.72 2.76
C ILE A 650 -44.20 20.27 2.44
N ARG A 651 -43.23 20.05 1.56
CA ARG A 651 -42.68 18.73 1.26
C ARG A 651 -41.15 18.79 1.24
N VAL A 652 -40.50 17.81 1.86
CA VAL A 652 -39.04 17.75 1.99
C VAL A 652 -38.52 16.48 1.34
N PHE A 653 -37.46 16.63 0.56
CA PHE A 653 -36.78 15.54 -0.11
C PHE A 653 -35.31 15.50 0.32
N ILE A 654 -34.74 14.31 0.50
CA ILE A 654 -33.30 14.12 0.71
C ILE A 654 -32.86 12.97 -0.19
N ASP A 655 -31.85 13.24 -1.02
CA ASP A 655 -31.21 12.24 -1.88
C ASP A 655 -30.33 11.35 -1.00
N TRP A 656 -30.81 10.18 -0.58
CA TRP A 656 -30.08 9.37 0.40
C TRP A 656 -28.98 8.52 -0.24
N ASN A 657 -29.13 8.17 -1.51
CA ASN A 657 -28.20 7.29 -2.20
C ASN A 657 -27.07 8.09 -2.93
N GLY A 658 -27.22 9.42 -3.01
CA GLY A 658 -26.29 10.36 -3.61
C GLY A 658 -26.21 10.27 -5.13
N ASP A 659 -27.26 9.80 -5.81
CA ASP A 659 -27.24 9.57 -7.26
C ASP A 659 -27.58 10.80 -8.11
N GLY A 660 -28.02 11.89 -7.47
CA GLY A 660 -28.34 13.15 -8.12
C GLY A 660 -29.81 13.31 -8.51
N ASP A 661 -30.70 12.43 -8.03
CA ASP A 661 -32.15 12.62 -8.15
C ASP A 661 -32.89 12.50 -6.80
N PHE A 662 -34.22 12.43 -6.85
CA PHE A 662 -35.11 12.35 -5.68
C PHE A 662 -36.25 11.33 -5.93
N ALA A 663 -35.98 10.32 -6.77
CA ALA A 663 -36.98 9.41 -7.28
C ALA A 663 -37.17 8.15 -6.41
N ASP A 664 -36.30 7.90 -5.43
CA ASP A 664 -36.36 6.69 -4.63
C ASP A 664 -37.46 6.74 -3.56
N ALA A 665 -37.94 5.54 -3.19
CA ALA A 665 -39.10 5.36 -2.32
C ALA A 665 -38.94 5.96 -0.90
N ASN A 666 -37.71 6.22 -0.45
CA ASN A 666 -37.39 6.75 0.89
C ASN A 666 -36.89 8.20 0.87
N GLU A 667 -36.94 8.89 -0.27
CA GLU A 667 -36.36 10.24 -0.41
C GLU A 667 -37.35 11.34 -0.11
N VAL A 668 -38.65 11.05 -0.07
CA VAL A 668 -39.66 11.95 0.50
C VAL A 668 -39.65 11.79 2.02
N VAL A 669 -38.97 12.70 2.72
CA VAL A 669 -38.70 12.54 4.17
C VAL A 669 -39.71 13.24 5.08
N ALA A 670 -40.43 14.25 4.57
CA ALA A 670 -41.49 14.92 5.32
C ALA A 670 -42.56 15.52 4.40
N THR A 671 -43.80 15.53 4.87
CA THR A 671 -44.95 16.19 4.21
C THR A 671 -45.85 16.78 5.28
N SER A 672 -46.20 18.07 5.19
CA SER A 672 -47.12 18.72 6.13
C SER A 672 -48.59 18.46 5.76
N ALA A 673 -49.49 18.69 6.72
CA ALA A 673 -50.89 18.98 6.39
C ALA A 673 -51.00 20.36 5.71
N VAL A 674 -52.21 20.74 5.27
CA VAL A 674 -52.48 22.09 4.75
C VAL A 674 -52.27 23.12 5.86
N ILE A 675 -51.50 24.17 5.56
CA ILE A 675 -51.18 25.26 6.48
C ILE A 675 -51.87 26.53 5.98
N ALA A 676 -52.73 27.12 6.82
CA ALA A 676 -53.22 28.48 6.68
C ALA A 676 -52.41 29.37 7.65
N GLY A 677 -51.68 30.35 7.14
CA GLY A 677 -50.77 31.20 7.93
C GLY A 677 -49.30 30.79 7.91
N SER A 678 -48.57 31.20 8.95
CA SER A 678 -47.11 31.10 9.07
C SER A 678 -46.64 30.20 10.21
N THR A 679 -47.51 29.30 10.69
CA THR A 679 -47.17 28.34 11.76
C THR A 679 -46.06 27.40 11.30
N ALA A 680 -45.04 27.20 12.15
CA ALA A 680 -43.96 26.27 11.87
C ALA A 680 -44.46 24.82 11.79
N PHE A 681 -44.06 24.12 10.73
CA PHE A 681 -44.21 22.68 10.60
C PHE A 681 -42.99 22.00 11.24
N THR A 682 -43.22 21.12 12.21
CA THR A 682 -42.15 20.36 12.89
C THR A 682 -42.44 18.88 12.85
N THR A 683 -41.44 18.07 12.48
CA THR A 683 -41.48 16.60 12.51
C THR A 683 -40.07 16.03 12.69
N ASN A 684 -39.94 14.71 12.84
CA ASN A 684 -38.64 14.03 12.87
C ASN A 684 -38.37 13.35 11.52
N VAL A 685 -37.16 13.56 10.98
CA VAL A 685 -36.62 12.84 9.82
C VAL A 685 -35.77 11.68 10.33
N GLN A 686 -36.01 10.48 9.78
CA GLN A 686 -35.20 9.29 10.04
C GLN A 686 -34.11 9.16 8.97
N VAL A 687 -32.85 9.18 9.39
CA VAL A 687 -31.71 8.93 8.50
C VAL A 687 -31.57 7.43 8.29
N PRO A 688 -31.47 6.92 7.04
CA PRO A 688 -31.25 5.49 6.80
C PRO A 688 -29.98 4.99 7.50
N ALA A 689 -30.04 3.82 8.15
CA ALA A 689 -28.87 3.22 8.81
C ALA A 689 -27.82 2.68 7.81
N SER A 690 -28.25 2.38 6.58
CA SER A 690 -27.40 1.79 5.53
C SER A 690 -26.60 2.82 4.71
N ILE A 691 -26.76 4.13 4.99
CA ILE A 691 -26.09 5.17 4.22
C ILE A 691 -24.59 5.22 4.54
N ALA A 692 -23.76 5.34 3.51
CA ALA A 692 -22.31 5.37 3.67
C ALA A 692 -21.86 6.70 4.31
N SER A 693 -21.01 6.62 5.33
CA SER A 693 -20.33 7.79 5.88
C SER A 693 -19.41 8.43 4.84
N GLY A 694 -19.25 9.75 4.91
CA GLY A 694 -18.44 10.54 3.96
C GLY A 694 -19.23 11.03 2.75
N LEU A 695 -20.45 10.51 2.51
CA LEU A 695 -21.31 10.99 1.44
C LEU A 695 -21.78 12.45 1.71
N ARG A 696 -21.75 13.28 0.67
CA ARG A 696 -22.37 14.60 0.66
C ARG A 696 -23.44 14.69 -0.41
N THR A 697 -24.65 14.98 0.00
CA THR A 697 -25.86 14.94 -0.83
C THR A 697 -26.73 16.19 -0.64
N ARG A 698 -27.91 16.23 -1.26
CA ARG A 698 -28.83 17.38 -1.26
C ARG A 698 -30.10 17.12 -0.48
N MET A 699 -30.53 18.12 0.27
CA MET A 699 -31.89 18.25 0.79
C MET A 699 -32.63 19.33 0.02
N ARG A 700 -33.86 19.06 -0.41
CA ARG A 700 -34.75 20.01 -1.08
C ARG A 700 -36.01 20.23 -0.24
N VAL A 701 -36.30 21.49 0.07
CA VAL A 701 -37.51 21.92 0.78
C VAL A 701 -38.39 22.67 -0.21
N ILE A 702 -39.64 22.23 -0.36
CA ILE A 702 -40.63 22.88 -1.22
C ILE A 702 -41.82 23.32 -0.38
N VAL A 703 -42.22 24.58 -0.53
CA VAL A 703 -43.52 25.07 -0.05
C VAL A 703 -44.32 25.53 -1.25
N ALA A 704 -45.50 24.93 -1.46
CA ALA A 704 -46.34 25.18 -2.62
C ALA A 704 -47.78 25.53 -2.22
N GLU A 705 -48.39 26.45 -2.97
CA GLU A 705 -49.79 26.86 -2.81
C GLU A 705 -50.75 25.81 -3.38
N THR A 706 -51.01 24.79 -2.58
CA THR A 706 -51.87 23.67 -2.94
C THR A 706 -52.48 23.05 -1.69
N ASN A 707 -53.64 22.43 -1.84
CA ASN A 707 -54.25 21.57 -0.83
C ASN A 707 -54.00 20.08 -1.10
N ASN A 708 -53.24 19.75 -2.14
CA ASN A 708 -52.96 18.37 -2.55
C ASN A 708 -51.44 18.11 -2.63
N ALA A 709 -50.90 17.42 -1.62
CA ALA A 709 -49.49 17.09 -1.52
C ALA A 709 -48.94 16.28 -2.71
N SER A 710 -49.78 15.50 -3.41
CA SER A 710 -49.33 14.69 -4.56
C SER A 710 -48.94 15.53 -5.78
N THR A 711 -49.32 16.80 -5.81
CA THR A 711 -48.91 17.76 -6.85
C THR A 711 -47.50 18.34 -6.64
N ILE A 712 -46.93 18.16 -5.45
CA ILE A 712 -45.60 18.66 -5.11
C ILE A 712 -44.57 17.58 -5.42
N ASN A 713 -43.97 17.65 -6.60
CA ASN A 713 -42.85 16.79 -6.98
C ASN A 713 -41.52 17.48 -6.69
N ALA A 714 -40.46 16.70 -6.47
CA ALA A 714 -39.11 17.25 -6.29
C ALA A 714 -38.65 18.02 -7.54
N CYS A 715 -39.16 17.66 -8.71
CA CYS A 715 -38.77 18.15 -10.02
C CYS A 715 -39.92 18.82 -10.76
N GLY A 716 -39.59 19.78 -11.63
CA GLY A 716 -40.51 20.45 -12.54
C GLY A 716 -41.17 21.70 -11.95
N THR A 717 -42.19 22.19 -12.67
CA THR A 717 -42.94 23.37 -12.26
C THR A 717 -44.24 22.97 -11.56
N TYR A 718 -44.50 23.54 -10.39
CA TYR A 718 -45.78 23.39 -9.69
C TYR A 718 -46.64 24.65 -9.82
N THR A 719 -47.96 24.47 -9.93
CA THR A 719 -48.93 25.55 -10.19
C THR A 719 -49.11 26.45 -8.96
N GLY A 720 -49.27 27.76 -9.17
CA GLY A 720 -49.46 28.75 -8.11
C GLY A 720 -48.15 29.41 -7.67
N GLY A 721 -48.18 30.04 -6.49
CA GLY A 721 -47.01 30.56 -5.77
C GLY A 721 -46.32 29.52 -4.89
N GLY A 722 -45.17 29.89 -4.34
CA GLY A 722 -44.36 29.01 -3.49
C GLY A 722 -42.87 29.33 -3.56
N GLU A 723 -42.06 28.46 -2.97
CA GLU A 723 -40.60 28.55 -3.02
C GLU A 723 -39.97 27.15 -2.89
N THR A 724 -38.93 26.90 -3.67
CA THR A 724 -38.02 25.75 -3.49
C THR A 724 -36.68 26.21 -2.92
N GLN A 725 -36.16 25.52 -1.91
CA GLN A 725 -34.84 25.74 -1.33
C GLN A 725 -34.01 24.46 -1.28
N ASP A 726 -32.75 24.54 -1.72
CA ASP A 726 -31.80 23.42 -1.65
C ASP A 726 -30.71 23.65 -0.59
N TYR A 727 -30.33 22.60 0.14
CA TYR A 727 -29.31 22.59 1.20
C TYR A 727 -28.37 21.39 1.04
N SER A 728 -27.17 21.45 1.60
CA SER A 728 -26.26 20.28 1.63
C SER A 728 -26.47 19.43 2.87
N ILE A 729 -26.36 18.12 2.71
CA ILE A 729 -26.32 17.14 3.79
C ILE A 729 -24.97 16.42 3.75
N GLN A 730 -24.26 16.37 4.87
CA GLN A 730 -23.03 15.61 5.04
C GLN A 730 -23.28 14.45 5.98
N ILE A 731 -23.08 13.22 5.50
CA ILE A 731 -23.10 12.03 6.32
C ILE A 731 -21.75 11.90 7.00
N VAL A 732 -21.70 12.08 8.31
CA VAL A 732 -20.49 11.90 9.11
C VAL A 732 -20.48 10.51 9.74
N ALA A 733 -19.29 9.96 9.96
CA ALA A 733 -19.15 8.69 10.64
C ALA A 733 -19.77 8.73 12.05
N ASN A 734 -20.19 7.57 12.52
CA ASN A 734 -20.66 7.40 13.89
C ASN A 734 -19.55 7.71 14.88
N THR A 735 -19.92 8.14 16.09
CA THR A 735 -18.95 8.38 17.17
C THR A 735 -18.46 7.04 17.73
N THR A 736 -19.38 6.09 17.93
CA THR A 736 -19.09 4.74 18.41
C THR A 736 -19.77 3.74 17.49
N ASP A 737 -19.00 2.88 16.84
CA ASP A 737 -19.49 1.88 15.88
C ASP A 737 -18.49 0.71 15.83
N LEU A 738 -18.91 -0.49 16.23
CA LEU A 738 -18.04 -1.67 16.28
C LEU A 738 -18.61 -2.78 15.40
N ALA A 739 -18.18 -2.83 14.15
CA ALA A 739 -18.68 -3.78 13.16
C ALA A 739 -18.00 -5.15 13.24
N LEU A 740 -18.74 -6.22 12.97
CA LEU A 740 -18.16 -7.55 12.69
C LEU A 740 -17.69 -7.62 11.22
N GLU A 741 -16.42 -7.96 11.00
CA GLU A 741 -15.82 -8.06 9.67
C GLU A 741 -15.77 -9.50 9.14
N ASP A 742 -15.32 -10.45 9.97
CA ASP A 742 -15.11 -11.85 9.54
C ASP A 742 -15.09 -12.81 10.74
N ILE A 743 -15.11 -14.11 10.45
CA ILE A 743 -14.80 -15.20 11.36
C ILE A 743 -13.40 -15.73 11.02
N GLN A 744 -12.43 -15.47 11.90
CA GLN A 744 -11.03 -15.87 11.73
C GLN A 744 -10.83 -17.37 11.92
N GLU A 745 -11.51 -17.94 12.93
CA GLU A 745 -11.55 -19.37 13.18
C GLU A 745 -13.01 -19.81 13.30
N PRO A 746 -13.42 -20.93 12.66
CA PRO A 746 -12.58 -21.84 11.87
C PRO A 746 -12.27 -21.32 10.45
N ILE A 747 -11.10 -21.69 9.92
CA ILE A 747 -10.74 -21.46 8.51
C ILE A 747 -11.58 -22.35 7.55
N THR A 748 -11.56 -22.02 6.26
CA THR A 748 -12.27 -22.79 5.22
C THR A 748 -11.65 -24.18 5.07
N ASN A 749 -12.48 -25.24 5.08
CA ASN A 749 -12.07 -26.64 4.96
C ASN A 749 -11.21 -27.16 6.12
N ASP A 750 -11.53 -26.76 7.35
CA ASP A 750 -10.85 -27.29 8.53
C ASP A 750 -11.16 -28.79 8.76
N CYS A 751 -10.27 -29.48 9.48
CA CYS A 751 -10.46 -30.89 9.83
C CYS A 751 -11.48 -31.03 10.98
N ASN A 752 -12.26 -32.10 10.97
CA ASN A 752 -13.07 -32.46 12.14
C ASN A 752 -12.15 -32.71 13.36
N LYS A 753 -12.38 -32.01 14.47
CA LYS A 753 -11.64 -32.16 15.73
C LYS A 753 -12.64 -32.25 16.89
N GLU A 754 -12.23 -32.94 17.95
CA GLU A 754 -12.99 -33.04 19.21
C GLU A 754 -13.09 -31.72 20.00
N ALA A 755 -12.56 -30.61 19.51
CA ALA A 755 -12.78 -29.28 20.07
C ALA A 755 -12.42 -28.24 19.03
N GLN A 756 -13.43 -27.46 18.59
CA GLN A 756 -13.27 -26.36 17.64
C GLN A 756 -13.62 -25.04 18.32
N TYR A 757 -12.82 -24.02 18.05
CA TYR A 757 -13.01 -22.67 18.61
C TYR A 757 -13.47 -21.73 17.52
N VAL A 758 -14.27 -20.74 17.93
CA VAL A 758 -14.68 -19.65 17.05
C VAL A 758 -13.98 -18.38 17.48
N SER A 759 -13.40 -17.65 16.53
CA SER A 759 -12.84 -16.32 16.79
C SER A 759 -13.41 -15.34 15.79
N LEU A 760 -14.02 -14.26 16.29
CA LEU A 760 -14.58 -13.20 15.45
C LEU A 760 -13.55 -12.09 15.27
N ARG A 761 -13.66 -11.36 14.17
CA ARG A 761 -12.86 -10.18 13.87
C ARG A 761 -13.79 -8.98 13.80
N ALA A 762 -13.59 -8.00 14.67
CA ALA A 762 -14.39 -6.77 14.74
C ALA A 762 -13.53 -5.52 14.50
N ARG A 763 -14.10 -4.43 13.98
CA ARG A 763 -13.41 -3.14 13.77
C ARG A 763 -14.20 -1.99 14.36
N ASN A 764 -13.51 -1.06 15.02
CA ASN A 764 -14.08 0.23 15.38
C ASN A 764 -14.16 1.15 14.14
N LEU A 765 -15.36 1.29 13.58
CA LEU A 765 -15.68 2.23 12.50
C LEU A 765 -16.09 3.62 13.03
N GLY A 766 -16.15 3.78 14.35
CA GLY A 766 -16.49 5.03 15.02
C GLY A 766 -15.32 6.03 15.05
N GLU A 767 -15.66 7.32 15.16
CA GLU A 767 -14.71 8.42 15.32
C GLU A 767 -14.04 8.46 16.70
N SER A 768 -14.65 7.84 17.70
CA SER A 768 -14.14 7.82 19.07
C SER A 768 -13.49 6.49 19.44
N ILE A 769 -12.60 6.56 20.41
CA ILE A 769 -11.99 5.39 21.04
C ILE A 769 -13.07 4.66 21.85
N ILE A 770 -13.19 3.35 21.63
CA ILE A 770 -13.99 2.47 22.49
C ILE A 770 -13.17 2.12 23.72
N GLN A 771 -13.60 2.57 24.89
CA GLN A 771 -12.94 2.25 26.17
C GLN A 771 -13.97 2.21 27.31
N GLY A 772 -13.76 1.31 28.27
CA GLY A 772 -14.54 1.29 29.52
C GLY A 772 -15.97 0.77 29.40
N THR A 773 -16.38 0.27 28.23
CA THR A 773 -17.67 -0.39 28.01
C THR A 773 -17.51 -1.89 27.78
N ASP A 774 -18.53 -2.66 28.17
CA ASP A 774 -18.63 -4.08 27.87
C ASP A 774 -18.92 -4.28 26.37
N ILE A 775 -18.17 -5.19 25.76
CA ILE A 775 -18.37 -5.68 24.40
C ILE A 775 -18.81 -7.13 24.55
N VAL A 776 -20.08 -7.38 24.25
CA VAL A 776 -20.71 -8.71 24.31
C VAL A 776 -20.73 -9.26 22.89
N TYR A 777 -20.29 -10.50 22.69
CA TYR A 777 -20.37 -11.14 21.39
C TYR A 777 -20.86 -12.57 21.52
N THR A 778 -21.64 -13.00 20.53
CA THR A 778 -22.30 -14.31 20.48
C THR A 778 -22.10 -14.94 19.12
N THR A 779 -22.03 -16.26 19.05
CA THR A 779 -22.08 -17.02 17.80
C THR A 779 -22.99 -18.22 17.94
N GLU A 780 -24.04 -18.30 17.13
CA GLU A 780 -24.81 -19.52 16.94
C GLU A 780 -24.12 -20.42 15.92
N VAL A 781 -23.75 -21.63 16.33
CA VAL A 781 -23.19 -22.66 15.46
C VAL A 781 -24.32 -23.60 15.06
N ARG A 782 -24.63 -23.66 13.76
CA ARG A 782 -25.74 -24.44 13.20
C ARG A 782 -25.25 -25.43 12.15
N GLN A 783 -25.93 -26.56 12.04
CA GLN A 783 -25.77 -27.53 10.96
C GLN A 783 -27.13 -27.73 10.27
N GLY A 784 -27.30 -27.12 9.09
CA GLY A 784 -28.63 -26.95 8.49
C GLY A 784 -29.55 -26.15 9.42
N ALA A 785 -30.78 -26.62 9.65
CA ALA A 785 -31.71 -25.99 10.59
C ALA A 785 -31.39 -26.26 12.07
N ASN A 786 -30.51 -27.22 12.38
CA ASN A 786 -30.23 -27.64 13.74
C ASN A 786 -29.21 -26.70 14.42
N LEU A 787 -29.55 -26.21 15.62
CA LEU A 787 -28.63 -25.44 16.46
C LEU A 787 -27.75 -26.40 17.26
N ILE A 788 -26.45 -26.36 17.02
CA ILE A 788 -25.47 -27.20 17.71
C ILE A 788 -25.09 -26.57 19.06
N GLN A 789 -24.73 -25.29 19.05
CA GLN A 789 -24.34 -24.56 20.26
C GLN A 789 -24.45 -23.04 20.05
N THR A 790 -24.72 -22.30 21.12
CA THR A 790 -24.56 -20.84 21.14
C THR A 790 -23.37 -20.49 22.02
N LEU A 791 -22.36 -19.86 21.42
CA LEU A 791 -21.19 -19.34 22.11
C LEU A 791 -21.46 -17.90 22.53
N ARG A 792 -21.00 -17.50 23.72
CA ARG A 792 -21.20 -16.15 24.25
C ARG A 792 -20.05 -15.78 25.17
N ASP A 793 -19.49 -14.60 24.94
CA ASP A 793 -18.44 -14.03 25.75
C ASP A 793 -18.64 -12.52 25.91
N THR A 794 -17.92 -11.93 26.86
CA THR A 794 -17.93 -10.50 27.13
C THR A 794 -16.55 -10.05 27.53
N ILE A 795 -16.09 -8.96 26.92
CA ILE A 795 -14.80 -8.36 27.23
C ILE A 795 -14.95 -6.86 27.45
N ARG A 796 -14.03 -6.28 28.23
CA ARG A 796 -13.78 -4.85 28.23
C ARG A 796 -12.44 -4.61 27.58
N HIS A 797 -12.44 -3.87 26.47
CA HIS A 797 -11.22 -3.62 25.72
C HIS A 797 -11.10 -2.15 25.32
N PHE A 798 -9.87 -1.77 25.00
CA PHE A 798 -9.53 -0.51 24.37
C PHE A 798 -9.45 -0.77 22.86
N VAL A 799 -10.25 -0.09 22.05
CA VAL A 799 -10.18 -0.19 20.59
C VAL A 799 -10.13 1.24 20.04
N ALA A 800 -8.97 1.66 19.51
CA ALA A 800 -8.85 2.99 18.93
C ALA A 800 -9.68 3.12 17.64
N LYS A 801 -9.83 4.35 17.14
CA LYS A 801 -10.49 4.60 15.85
C LYS A 801 -9.79 3.79 14.75
N GLY A 802 -10.55 3.01 13.97
CA GLY A 802 -10.04 2.20 12.87
C GLY A 802 -9.39 0.87 13.28
N ASP A 803 -9.12 0.65 14.57
CA ASP A 803 -8.46 -0.56 15.06
C ASP A 803 -9.36 -1.80 14.94
N VAL A 804 -8.70 -2.94 14.81
CA VAL A 804 -9.31 -4.27 14.72
C VAL A 804 -9.06 -5.01 16.02
N MET A 805 -10.08 -5.73 16.48
CA MET A 805 -10.03 -6.60 17.63
C MET A 805 -10.37 -8.03 17.22
N ILE A 806 -9.59 -8.98 17.74
CA ILE A 806 -9.92 -10.41 17.66
C ILE A 806 -10.67 -10.80 18.92
N LEU A 807 -11.81 -11.45 18.71
CA LEU A 807 -12.79 -11.81 19.73
C LEU A 807 -12.89 -13.34 19.78
N PRO A 808 -11.95 -14.01 20.45
CA PRO A 808 -12.01 -15.46 20.60
C PRO A 808 -13.17 -15.82 21.55
N HIS A 809 -13.95 -16.82 21.18
CA HIS A 809 -14.87 -17.46 22.11
C HIS A 809 -14.10 -18.36 23.08
N SER A 810 -14.43 -18.28 24.37
CA SER A 810 -13.77 -19.11 25.40
C SER A 810 -14.22 -20.57 25.37
N GLN A 811 -15.41 -20.82 24.79
CA GLN A 811 -16.02 -22.13 24.69
C GLN A 811 -15.71 -22.77 23.33
N ALA A 812 -15.31 -24.04 23.37
CA ALA A 812 -15.23 -24.87 22.17
C ALA A 812 -16.58 -25.54 21.88
N PHE A 813 -16.77 -25.93 20.62
CA PHE A 813 -17.86 -26.80 20.17
C PHE A 813 -17.32 -28.05 19.49
N GLN A 814 -18.16 -29.09 19.37
CA GLN A 814 -17.84 -30.32 18.66
C GLN A 814 -18.22 -30.20 17.18
N ALA A 815 -17.26 -30.37 16.27
CA ALA A 815 -17.52 -30.35 14.83
C ALA A 815 -17.31 -31.75 14.23
N ASN A 816 -18.37 -32.29 13.63
CA ASN A 816 -18.29 -33.47 12.76
C ASN A 816 -18.05 -33.03 11.31
N ALA A 817 -17.71 -33.95 10.42
CA ALA A 817 -17.66 -33.61 9.00
C ALA A 817 -19.04 -33.17 8.49
N GLY A 818 -19.06 -32.09 7.70
CA GLY A 818 -20.28 -31.47 7.21
C GLY A 818 -20.19 -29.94 7.11
N SER A 819 -21.27 -29.33 6.63
CA SER A 819 -21.36 -27.87 6.48
C SER A 819 -22.02 -27.24 7.70
N TYR A 820 -21.40 -26.20 8.24
CA TYR A 820 -21.85 -25.45 9.41
C TYR A 820 -22.07 -23.99 9.04
N GLN A 821 -23.10 -23.38 9.62
CA GLN A 821 -23.39 -21.96 9.53
C GLN A 821 -23.12 -21.32 10.90
N PHE A 822 -22.37 -20.22 10.90
CA PHE A 822 -22.04 -19.44 12.07
C PHE A 822 -22.77 -18.10 11.95
N ILE A 823 -23.70 -17.84 12.86
CA ILE A 823 -24.45 -16.58 12.93
C ILE A 823 -23.94 -15.83 14.15
N SER A 824 -23.10 -14.84 13.92
CA SER A 824 -22.42 -14.07 14.96
C SER A 824 -23.05 -12.70 15.13
N ALA A 825 -23.03 -12.21 16.37
CA ALA A 825 -23.48 -10.86 16.73
C ALA A 825 -22.55 -10.24 17.76
N ILE A 826 -22.39 -8.92 17.72
CA ILE A 826 -21.67 -8.11 18.70
C ILE A 826 -22.60 -7.03 19.27
N THR A 827 -22.37 -6.62 20.50
CA THR A 827 -23.16 -5.57 21.16
C THR A 827 -22.25 -4.76 22.06
N ILE A 828 -22.30 -3.44 21.89
CA ILE A 828 -21.58 -2.46 22.69
C ILE A 828 -22.54 -1.32 23.06
N ASN A 829 -22.39 -0.77 24.27
CA ASN A 829 -23.21 0.36 24.71
C ASN A 829 -22.85 1.62 23.91
N GLY A 830 -23.87 2.30 23.38
CA GLY A 830 -23.70 3.50 22.57
C GLY A 830 -23.30 3.21 21.12
N ASP A 831 -23.32 1.96 20.67
CA ASP A 831 -23.20 1.65 19.24
C ASP A 831 -24.31 2.35 18.46
N GLN A 832 -23.91 3.16 17.49
CA GLN A 832 -24.84 3.94 16.68
C GLN A 832 -25.26 3.21 15.39
N ASN A 833 -24.64 2.08 15.04
CA ASN A 833 -24.98 1.29 13.86
C ASN A 833 -25.12 -0.20 14.18
N SER A 834 -26.22 -0.60 14.80
CA SER A 834 -26.46 -2.01 15.08
C SER A 834 -26.60 -2.91 13.83
N GLY A 835 -26.70 -2.34 12.63
CA GLY A 835 -26.90 -3.10 11.39
C GLY A 835 -25.65 -3.85 10.91
N ASN A 836 -24.45 -3.38 11.28
CA ASN A 836 -23.18 -4.04 10.94
C ASN A 836 -22.65 -4.93 12.08
N ASN A 837 -23.46 -5.12 13.12
CA ASN A 837 -23.10 -5.88 14.31
C ASN A 837 -23.38 -7.38 14.17
N THR A 838 -23.82 -7.85 13.01
CA THR A 838 -24.13 -9.26 12.76
C THR A 838 -23.43 -9.77 11.52
N LEU A 839 -22.95 -11.02 11.57
CA LEU A 839 -22.26 -11.67 10.48
C LEU A 839 -22.73 -13.13 10.36
N THR A 840 -22.97 -13.60 9.14
CA THR A 840 -23.30 -15.00 8.87
C THR A 840 -22.30 -15.62 7.89
N VAL A 841 -21.62 -16.69 8.29
CA VAL A 841 -20.61 -17.37 7.46
C VAL A 841 -20.84 -18.88 7.47
N SER A 842 -20.67 -19.54 6.32
CA SER A 842 -20.71 -21.00 6.21
C SER A 842 -19.30 -21.59 6.09
N LYS A 843 -19.00 -22.66 6.83
CA LYS A 843 -17.71 -23.37 6.79
C LYS A 843 -17.95 -24.88 6.68
N ASN A 844 -17.06 -25.56 5.96
CA ASN A 844 -17.13 -27.00 5.79
C ASN A 844 -16.02 -27.67 6.61
N TYR A 845 -16.39 -28.72 7.33
CA TYR A 845 -15.48 -29.63 7.99
C TYR A 845 -15.34 -30.91 7.17
N SER A 846 -14.10 -31.32 6.93
CA SER A 846 -13.80 -32.58 6.25
C SER A 846 -13.40 -33.66 7.26
N ASN A 847 -13.75 -34.92 6.97
CA ASN A 847 -13.07 -36.05 7.61
C ASN A 847 -11.61 -35.96 7.18
N GLY A 848 -10.68 -35.84 8.12
CA GLY A 848 -9.25 -35.87 7.82
C GLY A 848 -8.93 -37.03 6.86
N LEU A 849 -8.12 -36.77 5.83
CA LEU A 849 -7.78 -37.77 4.81
C LEU A 849 -7.16 -39.01 5.48
N SER A 850 -7.82 -40.17 5.39
CA SER A 850 -7.25 -41.43 5.86
C SER A 850 -6.18 -41.87 4.87
N ALA A 851 -4.91 -41.68 5.23
CA ALA A 851 -3.80 -42.10 4.39
C ALA A 851 -3.52 -43.59 4.57
N THR A 852 -3.31 -44.30 3.46
CA THR A 852 -2.96 -45.73 3.48
C THR A 852 -1.45 -45.88 3.34
N VAL A 853 -0.83 -46.67 4.20
CA VAL A 853 0.60 -46.99 4.15
C VAL A 853 0.79 -48.38 3.56
N THR A 854 1.62 -48.47 2.53
CA THR A 854 1.97 -49.72 1.84
C THR A 854 3.49 -49.86 1.76
N ASN A 855 3.98 -51.04 1.33
CA ASN A 855 5.41 -51.30 1.13
C ASN A 855 6.30 -51.04 2.37
N ILE A 856 5.79 -51.34 3.56
CA ILE A 856 6.50 -51.12 4.83
C ILE A 856 7.66 -52.12 4.94
N GLN A 857 8.88 -51.62 5.06
CA GLN A 857 10.11 -52.39 5.21
C GLN A 857 11.03 -51.77 6.26
N ALA A 858 11.63 -52.63 7.09
CA ALA A 858 12.68 -52.27 8.04
C ALA A 858 13.88 -53.20 7.83
N GLN A 859 15.05 -52.64 7.54
CA GLN A 859 16.29 -53.36 7.36
C GLN A 859 17.27 -52.98 8.47
N VAL A 860 17.60 -53.96 9.32
CA VAL A 860 18.63 -53.79 10.35
C VAL A 860 20.00 -53.78 9.66
N CYS A 861 20.67 -52.64 9.68
CA CYS A 861 21.99 -52.47 9.06
C CYS A 861 23.10 -53.00 9.98
N ASN A 862 22.97 -52.77 11.29
CA ASN A 862 23.83 -53.30 12.35
C ASN A 862 23.13 -53.19 13.72
N ASN A 863 23.82 -53.54 14.82
CA ASN A 863 23.27 -53.55 16.18
C ASN A 863 22.77 -52.16 16.70
N SER A 864 23.03 -51.09 15.96
CA SER A 864 22.71 -49.70 16.34
C SER A 864 22.08 -48.87 15.21
N SER A 865 21.75 -49.49 14.07
CA SER A 865 21.25 -48.76 12.88
C SER A 865 20.21 -49.57 12.12
N VAL A 866 19.11 -48.91 11.76
CA VAL A 866 18.00 -49.49 10.99
C VAL A 866 17.56 -48.53 9.90
N SER A 867 17.40 -49.04 8.68
CA SER A 867 16.80 -48.32 7.56
C SER A 867 15.34 -48.67 7.43
N PHE A 868 14.48 -47.67 7.25
CA PHE A 868 13.05 -47.84 7.05
C PHE A 868 12.62 -47.35 5.67
N ARG A 869 11.64 -48.03 5.07
CA ARG A 869 10.98 -47.64 3.82
C ARG A 869 9.47 -47.90 3.92
N ALA A 870 8.67 -47.00 3.38
CA ALA A 870 7.23 -47.14 3.24
C ALA A 870 6.73 -46.26 2.10
N SER A 871 5.53 -46.55 1.59
CA SER A 871 4.79 -45.71 0.64
C SER A 871 3.52 -45.21 1.31
N ILE A 872 3.09 -43.98 1.03
CA ILE A 872 1.87 -43.40 1.62
C ILE A 872 1.05 -42.64 0.58
N SER A 873 -0.27 -42.83 0.61
CA SER A 873 -1.21 -42.10 -0.26
C SER A 873 -2.54 -41.83 0.45
N PRO A 874 -3.06 -40.57 0.43
CA PRO A 874 -2.36 -39.35 0.00
C PRO A 874 -1.15 -39.02 0.90
N ALA A 875 -0.28 -38.11 0.46
CA ALA A 875 0.93 -37.75 1.21
C ALA A 875 0.59 -37.27 2.64
N SER A 876 1.25 -37.85 3.65
CA SER A 876 1.04 -37.57 5.08
C SER A 876 2.33 -37.81 5.87
N ALA A 877 2.40 -37.32 7.11
CA ALA A 877 3.58 -37.49 7.96
C ALA A 877 3.65 -38.91 8.53
N LEU A 878 4.81 -39.54 8.36
CA LEU A 878 5.11 -40.88 8.88
C LEU A 878 6.17 -40.80 9.97
N LEU A 879 5.95 -41.51 11.07
CA LEU A 879 6.91 -41.63 12.17
C LEU A 879 7.12 -43.10 12.53
N TRP A 880 8.35 -43.47 12.84
CA TRP A 880 8.76 -44.84 13.15
C TRP A 880 9.07 -44.98 14.63
N TYR A 881 8.67 -46.10 15.25
CA TYR A 881 8.79 -46.34 16.68
C TYR A 881 9.32 -47.76 16.96
N THR A 882 9.93 -47.94 18.13
CA THR A 882 10.31 -49.27 18.65
C THR A 882 9.23 -49.92 19.52
N GLN A 883 8.15 -49.19 19.81
CA GLN A 883 7.05 -49.62 20.67
C GLN A 883 5.71 -49.23 20.05
N GLN A 884 4.67 -50.04 20.28
CA GLN A 884 3.36 -49.84 19.69
C GLN A 884 2.63 -48.62 20.26
N THR A 885 2.90 -48.27 21.52
CA THR A 885 2.28 -47.14 22.22
C THR A 885 3.31 -46.47 23.13
N GLY A 886 3.23 -45.15 23.32
CA GLY A 886 3.96 -44.41 24.35
C GLY A 886 5.48 -44.23 24.16
N GLY A 887 6.03 -44.53 22.98
CA GLY A 887 7.46 -44.38 22.67
C GLY A 887 7.83 -43.10 21.92
N ALA A 888 9.09 -42.65 22.02
CA ALA A 888 9.62 -41.56 21.21
C ALA A 888 9.86 -42.03 19.75
N PRO A 889 9.61 -41.18 18.75
CA PRO A 889 9.88 -41.53 17.35
C PRO A 889 11.40 -41.68 17.12
N ILE A 890 11.79 -42.73 16.42
CA ILE A 890 13.18 -43.06 16.08
C ILE A 890 13.55 -42.65 14.64
N GLY A 891 12.58 -42.31 13.80
CA GLY A 891 12.79 -41.84 12.43
C GLY A 891 11.50 -41.28 11.83
N GLY A 892 11.60 -40.51 10.75
CA GLY A 892 10.45 -39.88 10.10
C GLY A 892 10.50 -39.91 8.57
N GLY A 893 9.34 -40.05 7.93
CA GLY A 893 9.17 -40.07 6.48
C GLY A 893 9.05 -41.46 5.85
N THR A 894 8.84 -41.47 4.53
CA THR A 894 8.72 -42.67 3.68
C THR A 894 10.05 -43.42 3.48
N ALA A 895 11.18 -42.76 3.73
CA ALA A 895 12.49 -43.38 3.84
C ALA A 895 13.29 -42.70 4.96
N ALA A 896 13.79 -43.48 5.92
CA ALA A 896 14.52 -42.96 7.07
C ALA A 896 15.67 -43.88 7.45
N LEU A 897 16.79 -43.31 7.90
CA LEU A 897 17.87 -44.04 8.55
C LEU A 897 17.95 -43.60 10.01
N ALA A 898 17.76 -44.54 10.93
CA ALA A 898 17.68 -44.27 12.36
C ALA A 898 18.84 -44.93 13.11
N SER A 899 19.50 -44.16 13.98
CA SER A 899 20.41 -44.70 15.00
C SER A 899 19.61 -45.02 16.26
N ALA A 900 19.21 -46.28 16.41
CA ALA A 900 18.39 -46.75 17.54
C ALA A 900 18.83 -48.15 17.98
N THR A 901 18.67 -48.45 19.27
CA THR A 901 18.84 -49.81 19.80
C THR A 901 17.77 -50.71 19.18
N VAL A 902 18.21 -51.73 18.45
CA VAL A 902 17.30 -52.70 17.81
C VAL A 902 16.54 -53.46 18.89
N PRO A 903 15.20 -53.43 18.93
CA PRO A 903 14.42 -54.17 19.91
C PRO A 903 14.75 -55.67 19.86
N GLY A 904 14.74 -56.35 21.01
CA GLY A 904 15.07 -57.79 21.08
C GLY A 904 14.17 -58.66 20.20
N ASN A 905 12.90 -58.27 20.03
CA ASN A 905 11.92 -58.91 19.13
C ASN A 905 11.97 -58.40 17.68
N ARG A 906 12.89 -57.47 17.37
CA ARG A 906 13.09 -56.84 16.04
C ARG A 906 11.82 -56.27 15.40
N THR A 907 10.84 -55.89 16.21
CA THR A 907 9.57 -55.33 15.73
C THR A 907 9.62 -53.80 15.80
N PHE A 908 9.15 -53.16 14.73
CA PHE A 908 9.05 -51.71 14.62
C PHE A 908 7.63 -51.33 14.23
N TYR A 909 7.21 -50.14 14.64
CA TYR A 909 5.87 -49.63 14.42
C TYR A 909 5.95 -48.36 13.58
N ILE A 910 4.94 -48.11 12.77
CA ILE A 910 4.83 -46.89 11.98
C ILE A 910 3.49 -46.22 12.28
N GLY A 911 3.55 -44.91 12.51
CA GLY A 911 2.41 -44.06 12.80
C GLY A 911 2.17 -43.05 11.68
N ILE A 912 0.89 -42.71 11.47
CA ILE A 912 0.45 -41.74 10.47
C ILE A 912 -0.12 -40.54 11.23
N ASN A 913 0.53 -39.38 11.12
CA ASN A 913 0.10 -38.15 11.78
C ASN A 913 -0.20 -38.34 13.30
N ASP A 914 0.48 -39.28 13.97
CA ASP A 914 0.09 -39.83 15.27
C ASP A 914 0.85 -39.22 16.46
N PHE A 915 1.79 -38.30 16.20
CA PHE A 915 2.54 -37.65 17.26
C PHE A 915 1.70 -36.58 17.95
N LYS A 916 1.50 -36.75 19.26
CA LYS A 916 0.91 -35.77 20.16
C LYS A 916 1.87 -35.51 21.32
N GLY A 917 2.36 -34.28 21.43
CA GLY A 917 3.28 -33.88 22.50
C GLY A 917 3.34 -32.36 22.65
N ASN A 918 3.71 -31.90 23.84
CA ASN A 918 3.97 -30.49 24.12
C ASN A 918 5.49 -30.25 23.99
N ILE A 919 5.89 -29.25 23.21
CA ILE A 919 7.28 -28.78 23.20
C ILE A 919 7.30 -27.42 23.91
N GLY A 920 7.70 -27.45 25.19
CA GLY A 920 7.67 -26.31 26.10
C GLY A 920 7.84 -26.76 27.56
N ILE A 921 7.99 -25.82 28.50
CA ILE A 921 8.13 -26.12 29.94
C ILE A 921 6.76 -26.52 30.54
N ASN A 922 6.78 -27.54 31.42
CA ASN A 922 5.57 -28.23 31.92
C ASN A 922 4.61 -27.35 32.75
N ASN A 923 5.10 -26.34 33.47
CA ASN A 923 4.28 -25.39 34.22
C ASN A 923 5.06 -24.13 34.61
N LYS A 924 4.34 -23.16 35.18
CA LYS A 924 4.83 -21.83 35.58
C LYS A 924 5.76 -21.81 36.80
N GLU A 925 5.94 -22.92 37.52
CA GLU A 925 6.72 -22.94 38.77
C GLU A 925 8.21 -23.23 38.56
N HIS A 926 8.63 -23.60 37.35
CA HIS A 926 10.01 -23.99 37.05
C HIS A 926 10.98 -22.80 36.84
N PHE A 927 10.66 -21.61 37.36
CA PHE A 927 11.57 -20.46 37.41
C PHE A 927 12.38 -20.52 38.71
N SER A 928 13.57 -21.11 38.67
CA SER A 928 14.54 -20.90 39.75
C SER A 928 15.08 -19.47 39.66
N SER A 929 14.65 -18.66 40.65
CA SER A 929 15.09 -17.30 40.98
C SER A 929 14.61 -16.13 40.09
N GLY A 930 13.64 -15.38 40.63
CA GLY A 930 13.50 -13.93 40.43
C GLY A 930 12.52 -13.47 39.36
N GLY A 931 11.27 -13.21 39.76
CA GLY A 931 10.31 -12.42 38.98
C GLY A 931 8.86 -12.80 39.25
N GLY A 932 8.29 -12.26 40.34
CA GLY A 932 6.91 -12.52 40.76
C GLY A 932 5.84 -11.87 39.87
N TYR A 933 4.66 -12.47 39.92
CA TYR A 933 3.39 -11.90 39.46
C TYR A 933 3.02 -10.64 40.27
N ASN A 934 2.34 -9.70 39.60
CA ASN A 934 1.58 -8.52 40.10
C ASN A 934 2.28 -7.15 40.02
N GLN A 935 1.89 -6.34 39.02
CA GLN A 935 1.36 -4.98 39.21
C GLN A 935 0.75 -4.43 37.89
N PHE A 936 -0.51 -4.79 37.62
CA PHE A 936 -1.52 -3.79 37.23
C PHE A 936 -1.96 -3.15 38.55
N SER A 937 -2.09 -1.86 38.81
CA SER A 937 -2.41 -0.65 38.03
C SER A 937 -2.18 0.57 38.96
N PRO A 938 -2.41 1.83 38.53
CA PRO A 938 -2.77 2.89 39.47
C PRO A 938 -4.22 3.39 39.26
N GLY A 939 -5.04 3.27 40.32
CA GLY A 939 -6.36 3.86 40.53
C GLY A 939 -7.38 2.83 41.05
N VAL A 940 -7.51 2.55 42.35
CA VAL A 940 -8.00 3.43 43.44
C VAL A 940 -7.29 3.11 44.76
N ARG A 941 -6.76 4.17 45.40
CA ARG A 941 -6.12 4.29 46.74
C ARG A 941 -5.05 3.27 47.14
#